data_AF-A0A350D264-F1
#
_entry.id   AF-A0A350D264-F1
#
_cell.length_a   1.000
_cell.length_b   1.000
_cell.length_c   1.000
_cell.angle_alpha   90.00
_cell.angle_beta   90.00
_cell.angle_gamma   90.00
#
_symmetry.space_group_name_H-M   'P 1'
#
loop_
_entity.id
_entity.type
_entity.pdbx_description
1 polymer ?
#
loop_
_entity_poly.entity_id
_entity_poly.type
_entity_poly.pdbx_seq_one_letter_code
_entity_poly.pdbx_strand_id
1 'polypeptide(L)'
;MRVFTILALCFSLAFYPVFAQQGPYPVPESPKEGGGGVNIGPAIVLPLLLIPMLIKKLTEGKDLPTYPVLEKKPVNISQSGNTYTINWVIYYANNTNTTQNNISITEGPINNIVPGSLQGPTGWTGTLNSTNTVATWTGNAPPINGYMSATIPTSGPASFNPGSGSGDGYIVIPYRDSGGVLRIYYINHHVTRNHSLPGSNISNAMPFGCINTSTGNLCPGFPKKLPKGDGSGKPSSTNMHPEEYFLKGTQLYYVVTTPDNPTNVNNTSWEFGLGCYDLTTDTECGFFKLGALPSGYNGEAYVKGPWKVGSELYIIDMDGKLYCLDANNPSNFCSGLGNYFTGFQLPLGAFPKPGPAWPGNDPWWGPAVAGEIYNNKLYLTTSTNPVHSTNILLTVNMTLRTFCFDTAIKGTCMGWSVLPRNITANRFISTFLYYDNSMTPRHVCARLNGSTQSCVNINSGVITTPPTIVSTLNSAYGFGSEITIGTRTYFPDFFQGTNAVHCWDWSTGSPCTPTSSYPSWTISPKNYAVNVDDKGCIWVLGDNAPAMWNFDPNKPLTQGKASRCEDKEGKQNFTFQPWQYCSGPKPFLWTKVEITNASLSDFSKLIINVKDSANNTIFTYDCLVNGSLTANLSSIASQTNGQPLKVEVDYALSSSSNLQNFDVKAYYHASPLEFCLKSQHNCSQSEVKNTVSVPGVQNQPMVEVSLPKPEHCPIYAEGGGNQPSGPSSGGQSAILVVAKTAGLVALLHG
;
A
#
# COMPACT_ATOMS: atom_id res chain seq x y z
N MET A 1 0.38 -24.43 -38.81
CA MET A 1 1.76 -23.95 -38.54
C MET A 1 2.02 -23.62 -37.05
N ARG A 2 1.14 -22.92 -36.32
CA ARG A 2 1.38 -22.53 -34.90
C ARG A 2 1.47 -23.68 -33.88
N VAL A 3 0.87 -24.84 -34.16
CA VAL A 3 0.95 -26.04 -33.29
C VAL A 3 2.34 -26.69 -33.33
N PHE A 4 3.04 -26.62 -34.47
CA PHE A 4 4.41 -27.14 -34.60
C PHE A 4 5.44 -26.27 -33.87
N THR A 5 5.20 -24.94 -33.80
CA THR A 5 6.09 -24.01 -33.09
C THR A 5 6.03 -24.21 -31.57
N ILE A 6 4.86 -24.57 -31.03
CA ILE A 6 4.68 -24.87 -29.60
C ILE A 6 5.34 -26.21 -29.22
N LEU A 7 5.19 -27.23 -30.06
CA LEU A 7 5.87 -28.53 -29.87
C LEU A 7 7.40 -28.41 -29.96
N ALA A 8 7.91 -27.56 -30.87
CA ALA A 8 9.34 -27.30 -31.00
C ALA A 8 9.91 -26.56 -29.78
N LEU A 9 9.17 -25.58 -29.23
CA LEU A 9 9.60 -24.83 -28.03
C LEU A 9 9.66 -25.74 -26.78
N CYS A 10 8.69 -26.64 -26.63
CA CYS A 10 8.68 -27.65 -25.57
C CYS A 10 9.81 -28.69 -25.72
N PHE A 11 10.18 -29.05 -26.96
CA PHE A 11 11.32 -29.93 -27.21
C PHE A 11 12.67 -29.24 -26.94
N SER A 12 12.82 -27.94 -27.23
CA SER A 12 14.06 -27.20 -26.96
C SER A 12 14.34 -26.97 -25.46
N LEU A 13 13.31 -26.91 -24.61
CA LEU A 13 13.48 -26.81 -23.16
C LEU A 13 13.85 -28.15 -22.49
N ALA A 14 13.66 -29.27 -23.19
CA ALA A 14 14.02 -30.60 -22.70
C ALA A 14 15.50 -30.99 -22.93
N PHE A 15 16.24 -30.21 -23.75
CA PHE A 15 17.61 -30.55 -24.18
C PHE A 15 18.63 -29.43 -24.01
N TYR A 16 18.41 -28.46 -23.11
CA TYR A 16 19.46 -27.49 -22.76
C TYR A 16 20.62 -28.20 -22.03
N PRO A 17 21.86 -28.22 -22.57
CA PRO A 17 22.99 -28.78 -21.85
C PRO A 17 23.46 -27.78 -20.82
N VAL A 18 23.54 -28.21 -19.56
CA VAL A 18 24.19 -27.45 -18.48
C VAL A 18 25.69 -27.41 -18.78
N PHE A 19 26.19 -26.27 -19.27
CA PHE A 19 27.64 -26.02 -19.35
C PHE A 19 28.19 -25.82 -17.94
N ALA A 20 28.88 -26.84 -17.43
CA ALA A 20 29.81 -26.69 -16.32
C ALA A 20 31.15 -26.14 -16.84
N GLN A 21 31.65 -25.08 -16.21
CA GLN A 21 32.99 -24.51 -16.44
C GLN A 21 34.09 -25.55 -16.16
N GLN A 22 35.04 -25.70 -17.09
CA GLN A 22 36.17 -26.64 -17.04
C GLN A 22 37.42 -26.07 -16.35
N GLY A 23 38.15 -26.96 -15.66
CA GLY A 23 39.63 -26.98 -15.55
C GLY A 23 40.18 -27.65 -14.26
N PRO A 24 41.37 -28.31 -14.26
CA PRO A 24 41.93 -29.26 -15.24
C PRO A 24 42.50 -30.58 -14.61
N TYR A 25 42.17 -31.74 -15.23
CA TYR A 25 42.87 -33.06 -15.35
C TYR A 25 43.40 -33.87 -14.11
N PRO A 26 43.61 -35.21 -14.22
CA PRO A 26 43.10 -36.22 -15.18
C PRO A 26 42.41 -37.45 -14.52
N VAL A 27 41.59 -38.14 -15.32
CA VAL A 27 41.04 -39.51 -15.13
C VAL A 27 41.82 -40.39 -16.13
N PRO A 28 42.18 -41.70 -15.93
CA PRO A 28 41.30 -42.83 -15.55
C PRO A 28 41.96 -43.96 -14.70
N GLU A 29 41.24 -44.94 -14.12
CA GLU A 29 40.79 -46.20 -14.76
C GLU A 29 39.43 -46.73 -14.21
N SER A 30 38.70 -47.43 -15.09
CA SER A 30 37.32 -47.97 -15.09
C SER A 30 36.92 -48.98 -13.98
N PRO A 31 35.70 -49.57 -14.01
CA PRO A 31 34.36 -48.98 -13.94
C PRO A 31 33.59 -49.53 -12.72
N LYS A 32 32.74 -48.72 -12.07
CA LYS A 32 31.70 -49.22 -11.17
C LYS A 32 30.34 -48.90 -11.78
N GLU A 33 29.60 -49.97 -12.09
CA GLU A 33 28.21 -49.91 -12.53
C GLU A 33 27.37 -49.19 -11.49
N GLY A 34 26.77 -48.07 -11.88
CA GLY A 34 25.85 -47.30 -11.06
C GLY A 34 25.76 -45.86 -11.53
N GLY A 35 24.62 -45.48 -12.12
CA GLY A 35 24.18 -44.10 -12.21
C GLY A 35 23.71 -43.66 -13.59
N GLY A 36 22.48 -43.13 -13.64
CA GLY A 36 22.11 -42.17 -14.68
C GLY A 36 20.68 -42.16 -15.19
N GLY A 37 19.77 -43.00 -14.70
CA GLY A 37 18.34 -42.89 -15.05
C GLY A 37 17.62 -41.96 -14.08
N VAL A 38 17.22 -40.76 -14.53
CA VAL A 38 16.32 -39.88 -13.77
C VAL A 38 14.93 -40.53 -13.78
N ASN A 39 14.53 -41.14 -12.66
CA ASN A 39 13.15 -41.60 -12.45
C ASN A 39 12.23 -40.37 -12.29
N ILE A 40 11.53 -40.00 -13.36
CA ILE A 40 10.46 -38.99 -13.33
C ILE A 40 9.24 -39.64 -12.66
N GLY A 41 8.95 -39.27 -11.42
CA GLY A 41 7.80 -39.79 -10.69
C GLY A 41 6.44 -39.35 -11.28
N PRO A 42 5.33 -40.06 -10.97
CA PRO A 42 3.99 -39.77 -11.48
C PRO A 42 3.48 -38.35 -11.16
N ALA A 43 4.07 -37.69 -10.17
CA ALA A 43 3.72 -36.34 -9.72
C ALA A 43 3.99 -35.24 -10.77
N ILE A 44 4.90 -35.46 -11.73
CA ILE A 44 5.26 -34.45 -12.74
C ILE A 44 4.49 -34.65 -14.06
N VAL A 45 4.03 -35.88 -14.36
CA VAL A 45 3.42 -36.22 -15.65
C VAL A 45 1.92 -35.89 -15.71
N LEU A 46 1.19 -35.97 -14.60
CA LEU A 46 -0.26 -35.67 -14.57
C LEU A 46 -0.63 -34.22 -14.95
N PRO A 47 0.06 -33.17 -14.46
CA PRO A 47 -0.23 -31.79 -14.85
C PRO A 47 -0.05 -31.56 -16.36
N LEU A 48 0.96 -32.17 -16.97
CA LEU A 48 1.30 -32.01 -18.39
C LEU A 48 0.24 -32.55 -19.35
N LEU A 49 -0.59 -33.52 -18.94
CA LEU A 49 -1.63 -34.12 -19.77
C LEU A 49 -3.04 -33.58 -19.48
N LEU A 50 -3.35 -33.31 -18.21
CA LEU A 50 -4.70 -32.87 -17.80
C LEU A 50 -4.98 -31.41 -18.15
N ILE A 51 -3.98 -30.53 -18.03
CA ILE A 51 -4.15 -29.09 -18.25
C ILE A 51 -4.50 -28.78 -19.72
N PRO A 52 -3.79 -29.33 -20.74
CA PRO A 52 -4.18 -29.11 -22.13
C PRO A 52 -5.58 -29.64 -22.47
N MET A 53 -5.99 -30.75 -21.85
CA MET A 53 -7.31 -31.35 -22.07
C MET A 53 -8.44 -30.52 -21.44
N LEU A 54 -8.21 -29.98 -20.24
CA LEU A 54 -9.11 -29.05 -19.55
C LEU A 54 -9.26 -27.73 -20.33
N ILE A 55 -8.14 -27.15 -20.78
CA ILE A 55 -8.13 -25.93 -21.61
C ILE A 55 -8.90 -26.19 -22.92
N LYS A 56 -8.68 -27.34 -23.56
CA LYS A 56 -9.39 -27.73 -24.79
C LYS A 56 -10.91 -27.86 -24.56
N LYS A 57 -11.35 -28.50 -23.48
CA LYS A 57 -12.79 -28.61 -23.17
C LYS A 57 -13.43 -27.25 -22.89
N LEU A 58 -12.73 -26.36 -22.19
CA LEU A 58 -13.17 -24.98 -21.96
C LEU A 58 -13.28 -24.17 -23.25
N THR A 59 -12.34 -24.33 -24.18
CA THR A 59 -12.41 -23.66 -25.50
C THR A 59 -13.49 -24.25 -26.39
N GLU A 60 -13.85 -25.52 -26.22
CA GLU A 60 -14.93 -26.20 -26.94
C GLU A 60 -16.33 -26.02 -26.30
N GLY A 61 -16.44 -25.30 -25.16
CA GLY A 61 -17.72 -25.09 -24.47
C GLY A 61 -18.35 -26.37 -23.88
N LYS A 62 -17.54 -27.39 -23.59
CA LYS A 62 -18.00 -28.66 -23.00
C LYS A 62 -17.86 -28.64 -21.48
N ASP A 63 -18.73 -29.39 -20.79
CA ASP A 63 -18.72 -29.47 -19.33
C ASP A 63 -17.35 -29.87 -18.78
N LEU A 64 -16.93 -29.15 -17.75
CA LEU A 64 -15.72 -29.44 -16.98
C LEU A 64 -15.84 -30.83 -16.33
N PRO A 65 -14.76 -31.62 -16.27
CA PRO A 65 -14.81 -32.96 -15.72
C PRO A 65 -15.21 -32.96 -14.24
N THR A 66 -16.09 -33.89 -13.86
CA THR A 66 -16.42 -34.21 -12.46
C THR A 66 -15.47 -35.27 -11.92
N TYR A 67 -15.25 -35.29 -10.61
CA TYR A 67 -14.41 -36.28 -9.94
C TYR A 67 -15.27 -37.29 -9.15
N PRO A 68 -14.77 -38.50 -8.86
CA PRO A 68 -15.39 -39.35 -7.84
C PRO A 68 -15.52 -38.58 -6.51
N VAL A 69 -16.67 -38.69 -5.84
CA VAL A 69 -16.95 -37.93 -4.60
C VAL A 69 -15.93 -38.23 -3.51
N LEU A 70 -15.50 -39.49 -3.40
CA LEU A 70 -14.51 -39.95 -2.44
C LEU A 70 -13.56 -40.94 -3.11
N GLU A 71 -12.27 -40.77 -2.91
CA GLU A 71 -11.23 -41.72 -3.35
C GLU A 71 -10.14 -41.81 -2.28
N LYS A 72 -9.47 -42.95 -2.18
CA LYS A 72 -8.34 -43.16 -1.26
C LYS A 72 -7.21 -43.88 -1.97
N LYS A 73 -5.97 -43.40 -1.78
CA LYS A 73 -4.77 -43.97 -2.40
C LYS A 73 -3.60 -44.05 -1.41
N PRO A 74 -2.82 -45.14 -1.42
CA PRO A 74 -1.48 -45.16 -0.84
C PRO A 74 -0.51 -44.46 -1.79
N VAL A 75 0.26 -43.51 -1.27
CA VAL A 75 1.19 -42.70 -2.10
C VAL A 75 2.64 -43.08 -1.88
N ASN A 76 2.98 -43.59 -0.70
CA ASN A 76 4.32 -44.11 -0.43
C ASN A 76 4.26 -45.20 0.64
N ILE A 77 5.14 -46.19 0.53
CA ILE A 77 5.33 -47.25 1.51
C ILE A 77 6.82 -47.33 1.83
N SER A 78 7.18 -47.04 3.07
CA SER A 78 8.58 -47.10 3.54
C SER A 78 8.73 -48.15 4.64
N GLN A 79 9.69 -49.06 4.49
CA GLN A 79 9.96 -50.11 5.48
C GLN A 79 11.20 -49.79 6.32
N SER A 80 11.13 -50.10 7.62
CA SER A 80 12.26 -50.07 8.54
C SER A 80 12.17 -51.26 9.50
N GLY A 81 13.08 -52.23 9.34
CA GLY A 81 13.08 -53.48 10.11
C GLY A 81 11.78 -54.28 9.93
N ASN A 82 11.15 -54.65 11.05
CA ASN A 82 9.89 -55.40 11.08
C ASN A 82 8.63 -54.52 10.98
N THR A 83 8.78 -53.22 10.68
CA THR A 83 7.66 -52.29 10.54
C THR A 83 7.69 -51.58 9.19
N TYR A 84 6.53 -51.20 8.68
CA TYR A 84 6.39 -50.37 7.49
C TYR A 84 5.38 -49.26 7.73
N THR A 85 5.60 -48.11 7.10
CA THR A 85 4.73 -46.93 7.15
C THR A 85 4.11 -46.71 5.79
N ILE A 86 2.79 -46.53 5.75
CA ILE A 86 2.04 -46.16 4.56
C ILE A 86 1.62 -44.70 4.69
N ASN A 87 1.93 -43.89 3.68
CA ASN A 87 1.38 -42.55 3.52
C ASN A 87 0.08 -42.66 2.72
N TRP A 88 -1.04 -42.26 3.33
CA TRP A 88 -2.35 -42.27 2.73
C TRP A 88 -2.76 -40.87 2.28
N VAL A 89 -3.44 -40.81 1.15
CA VAL A 89 -4.13 -39.60 0.67
C VAL A 89 -5.57 -39.95 0.37
N ILE A 90 -6.48 -39.21 0.98
CA ILE A 90 -7.92 -39.24 0.70
C ILE A 90 -8.26 -38.00 -0.11
N TYR A 91 -9.03 -38.22 -1.17
CA TYR A 91 -9.55 -37.18 -2.04
C TYR A 91 -11.05 -37.02 -1.82
N TYR A 92 -11.50 -35.78 -1.58
CA TYR A 92 -12.92 -35.46 -1.48
C TYR A 92 -13.33 -34.41 -2.52
N ALA A 93 -14.33 -34.75 -3.32
CA ALA A 93 -14.86 -33.90 -4.38
C ALA A 93 -16.29 -33.46 -4.08
N ASN A 94 -16.46 -32.18 -3.74
CA ASN A 94 -17.78 -31.56 -3.75
C ASN A 94 -18.14 -31.19 -5.21
N ASN A 95 -18.86 -32.07 -5.88
CA ASN A 95 -19.36 -31.86 -7.25
C ASN A 95 -20.68 -31.05 -7.31
N THR A 96 -21.13 -30.49 -6.19
CA THR A 96 -22.30 -29.58 -6.19
C THR A 96 -21.89 -28.17 -6.61
N ASN A 97 -22.86 -27.26 -6.70
CA ASN A 97 -22.64 -25.84 -7.03
C ASN A 97 -22.55 -24.94 -5.79
N THR A 98 -22.63 -25.49 -4.59
CA THR A 98 -22.61 -24.74 -3.33
C THR A 98 -21.61 -25.33 -2.35
N THR A 99 -21.12 -24.51 -1.43
CA THR A 99 -20.27 -24.98 -0.34
C THR A 99 -21.08 -25.88 0.58
N GLN A 100 -20.58 -27.08 0.83
CA GLN A 100 -21.14 -27.99 1.83
C GLN A 100 -20.49 -27.69 3.19
N ASN A 101 -21.31 -27.42 4.20
CA ASN A 101 -20.82 -27.02 5.51
C ASN A 101 -20.76 -28.21 6.48
N ASN A 102 -19.77 -28.20 7.38
CA ASN A 102 -19.60 -29.20 8.45
C ASN A 102 -19.52 -30.65 7.94
N ILE A 103 -18.85 -30.86 6.81
CA ILE A 103 -18.57 -32.21 6.30
C ILE A 103 -17.58 -32.91 7.21
N SER A 104 -17.83 -34.18 7.48
CA SER A 104 -16.93 -35.05 8.25
C SER A 104 -16.41 -36.18 7.38
N ILE A 105 -15.10 -36.36 7.33
CA ILE A 105 -14.43 -37.47 6.63
C ILE A 105 -13.78 -38.35 7.69
N THR A 106 -14.20 -39.61 7.76
CA THR A 106 -13.72 -40.56 8.77
C THR A 106 -12.95 -41.69 8.11
N GLU A 107 -11.69 -41.88 8.54
CA GLU A 107 -10.82 -42.97 8.15
C GLU A 107 -10.62 -43.95 9.31
N GLY A 108 -10.68 -45.24 8.99
CA GLY A 108 -10.39 -46.33 9.92
C GLY A 108 -11.61 -47.23 10.18
N PRO A 109 -11.45 -48.25 11.04
CA PRO A 109 -10.26 -48.52 11.86
C PRO A 109 -9.05 -49.01 11.03
N ILE A 110 -7.86 -48.49 11.37
CA ILE A 110 -6.55 -48.98 10.88
C ILE A 110 -5.58 -49.14 12.07
N ASN A 111 -4.62 -50.07 12.00
CA ASN A 111 -3.84 -50.55 13.15
C ASN A 111 -3.18 -49.47 14.01
N ASN A 112 -2.44 -48.54 13.42
CA ASN A 112 -1.81 -47.45 14.16
C ASN A 112 -1.59 -46.24 13.25
N ILE A 113 -2.35 -45.17 13.45
CA ILE A 113 -2.15 -43.88 12.79
C ILE A 113 -1.07 -43.13 13.56
N VAL A 114 -0.04 -42.66 12.86
CA VAL A 114 1.08 -41.95 13.49
C VAL A 114 0.56 -40.62 14.05
N PRO A 115 0.67 -40.37 15.37
CA PRO A 115 0.23 -39.10 15.97
C PRO A 115 0.92 -37.90 15.32
N GLY A 116 0.16 -36.83 15.06
CA GLY A 116 0.66 -35.63 14.38
C GLY A 116 0.84 -35.77 12.87
N SER A 117 0.51 -36.93 12.27
CA SER A 117 0.59 -37.12 10.81
C SER A 117 -0.61 -36.60 10.03
N LEU A 118 -1.70 -36.22 10.70
CA LEU A 118 -2.91 -35.71 10.05
C LEU A 118 -2.62 -34.36 9.40
N GLN A 119 -2.92 -34.27 8.12
CA GLN A 119 -2.90 -33.03 7.36
C GLN A 119 -4.22 -32.90 6.58
N GLY A 120 -4.68 -31.67 6.39
CA GLY A 120 -5.87 -31.37 5.61
C GLY A 120 -5.84 -29.94 5.09
N PRO A 121 -6.84 -29.55 4.29
CA PRO A 121 -6.92 -28.20 3.74
C PRO A 121 -7.12 -27.16 4.85
N THR A 122 -6.73 -25.91 4.59
CA THR A 122 -6.97 -24.79 5.51
C THR A 122 -8.46 -24.71 5.88
N GLY A 123 -8.77 -24.54 7.17
CA GLY A 123 -10.14 -24.49 7.68
C GLY A 123 -10.76 -25.85 8.04
N TRP A 124 -9.99 -26.95 7.91
CA TRP A 124 -10.39 -28.27 8.40
C TRP A 124 -9.63 -28.66 9.67
N THR A 125 -10.33 -29.31 10.60
CA THR A 125 -9.76 -29.81 11.85
C THR A 125 -9.67 -31.33 11.81
N GLY A 126 -8.47 -31.88 11.98
CA GLY A 126 -8.22 -33.33 12.07
C GLY A 126 -8.08 -33.80 13.52
N THR A 127 -8.75 -34.89 13.89
CA THR A 127 -8.67 -35.52 15.21
C THR A 127 -8.41 -37.02 15.10
N LEU A 128 -7.75 -37.58 16.11
CA LEU A 128 -7.58 -39.02 16.29
C LEU A 128 -8.43 -39.50 17.47
N ASN A 129 -8.94 -40.72 17.40
CA ASN A 129 -9.51 -41.38 18.57
C ASN A 129 -8.40 -41.75 19.58
N SER A 130 -8.79 -42.13 20.81
CA SER A 130 -7.85 -42.44 21.91
C SER A 130 -6.91 -43.61 21.64
N THR A 131 -7.26 -44.50 20.70
CA THR A 131 -6.43 -45.65 20.31
C THR A 131 -5.59 -45.39 19.07
N ASN A 132 -5.62 -44.18 18.50
CA ASN A 132 -4.97 -43.82 17.22
C ASN A 132 -5.32 -44.76 16.06
N THR A 133 -6.53 -45.33 16.04
CA THR A 133 -6.98 -46.23 14.97
C THR A 133 -7.99 -45.59 14.02
N VAL A 134 -8.57 -44.44 14.39
CA VAL A 134 -9.55 -43.71 13.59
C VAL A 134 -9.13 -42.25 13.49
N ALA A 135 -9.10 -41.72 12.28
CA ALA A 135 -8.93 -40.29 12.00
C ALA A 135 -10.25 -39.68 11.53
N THR A 136 -10.55 -38.46 11.97
CA THR A 136 -11.71 -37.70 11.49
C THR A 136 -11.27 -36.29 11.13
N TRP A 137 -11.68 -35.81 9.96
CA TRP A 137 -11.53 -34.42 9.56
C TRP A 137 -12.91 -33.76 9.46
N THR A 138 -13.06 -32.56 10.01
CA THR A 138 -14.31 -31.80 9.93
C THR A 138 -14.05 -30.40 9.41
N GLY A 139 -14.86 -29.94 8.45
CA GLY A 139 -14.73 -28.60 7.86
C GLY A 139 -15.75 -28.32 6.76
N ASN A 140 -15.55 -27.21 6.05
CA ASN A 140 -16.41 -26.82 4.92
C ASN A 140 -15.74 -27.23 3.61
N ALA A 141 -16.53 -27.80 2.69
CA ALA A 141 -16.07 -28.25 1.39
C ALA A 141 -16.61 -27.31 0.28
N PRO A 142 -15.79 -26.41 -0.28
CA PRO A 142 -16.18 -25.61 -1.43
C PRO A 142 -16.39 -26.49 -2.67
N PRO A 143 -17.22 -26.05 -3.64
CA PRO A 143 -17.43 -26.80 -4.88
C PRO A 143 -16.16 -26.83 -5.73
N ILE A 144 -15.94 -27.91 -6.47
CA ILE A 144 -14.81 -28.05 -7.41
C ILE A 144 -14.85 -27.00 -8.53
N ASN A 145 -16.06 -26.64 -8.95
CA ASN A 145 -16.32 -25.53 -9.86
C ASN A 145 -16.97 -24.41 -9.05
N GLY A 146 -16.20 -23.41 -8.68
CA GLY A 146 -16.64 -22.38 -7.74
C GLY A 146 -16.11 -21.00 -8.09
N TYR A 147 -16.27 -20.07 -7.15
CA TYR A 147 -15.66 -18.76 -7.22
C TYR A 147 -15.15 -18.30 -5.85
N MET A 148 -14.18 -17.40 -5.88
CA MET A 148 -13.79 -16.57 -4.75
C MET A 148 -14.22 -15.14 -5.04
N SER A 149 -14.64 -14.40 -4.02
CA SER A 149 -15.16 -13.04 -4.19
C SER A 149 -14.43 -12.03 -3.33
N ALA A 150 -14.32 -10.81 -3.83
CA ALA A 150 -13.90 -9.63 -3.07
C ALA A 150 -14.80 -8.45 -3.41
N THR A 151 -15.11 -7.62 -2.41
CA THR A 151 -16.00 -6.45 -2.56
C THR A 151 -15.19 -5.17 -2.75
N ILE A 152 -15.59 -4.35 -3.71
CA ILE A 152 -15.08 -3.00 -3.95
C ILE A 152 -16.10 -1.98 -3.45
N PRO A 153 -15.79 -1.19 -2.41
CA PRO A 153 -16.59 -0.02 -2.08
C PRO A 153 -16.38 1.09 -3.12
N THR A 154 -17.46 1.76 -3.49
CA THR A 154 -17.46 2.91 -4.43
C THR A 154 -17.70 4.25 -3.73
N SER A 155 -18.16 4.21 -2.48
CA SER A 155 -18.10 5.38 -1.61
C SER A 155 -16.70 5.49 -1.02
N GLY A 156 -16.12 6.70 -1.05
CA GLY A 156 -14.93 6.98 -0.25
C GLY A 156 -15.14 6.65 1.23
N PRO A 157 -14.09 6.26 1.95
CA PRO A 157 -14.16 5.83 3.35
C PRO A 157 -14.86 6.89 4.20
N ALA A 158 -15.75 6.48 5.10
CA ALA A 158 -16.56 7.40 5.92
C ALA A 158 -15.70 8.34 6.81
N SER A 159 -14.43 7.98 7.00
CA SER A 159 -13.44 8.75 7.73
C SER A 159 -12.05 8.41 7.21
N PHE A 160 -11.14 9.37 7.29
CA PHE A 160 -9.72 9.11 7.13
C PHE A 160 -9.10 9.07 8.53
N ASN A 161 -8.49 7.95 8.89
CA ASN A 161 -7.90 7.76 10.21
C ASN A 161 -6.38 7.88 10.13
N PRO A 162 -5.78 9.08 10.34
CA PRO A 162 -4.33 9.26 10.39
C PRO A 162 -3.66 8.61 11.61
N GLY A 163 -4.38 7.83 12.42
CA GLY A 163 -3.96 7.37 13.74
C GLY A 163 -4.17 8.45 14.80
N SER A 164 -3.90 8.12 16.06
CA SER A 164 -4.04 9.03 17.21
C SER A 164 -2.97 10.13 17.19
N GLY A 165 -3.12 11.15 16.35
CA GLY A 165 -2.21 12.30 16.25
C GLY A 165 -1.98 13.06 17.55
N SER A 166 -0.85 13.76 17.59
CA SER A 166 -0.32 14.50 18.75
C SER A 166 -1.10 15.78 19.11
N GLY A 167 -2.34 15.95 18.65
CA GLY A 167 -3.18 17.07 19.10
C GLY A 167 -2.79 18.45 18.55
N ASP A 168 -1.98 18.53 17.49
CA ASP A 168 -1.60 19.82 16.89
C ASP A 168 -1.46 19.87 15.34
N GLY A 169 -2.17 19.01 14.59
CA GLY A 169 -2.31 19.11 13.12
C GLY A 169 -1.15 18.55 12.25
N TYR A 170 -1.32 18.60 10.92
CA TYR A 170 -0.44 18.01 9.90
C TYR A 170 -0.52 18.81 8.56
N ILE A 171 0.36 18.54 7.61
CA ILE A 171 0.22 18.97 6.20
C ILE A 171 -0.28 17.80 5.37
N VAL A 172 -1.18 18.04 4.42
CA VAL A 172 -1.61 17.06 3.43
C VAL A 172 -0.82 17.23 2.14
N ILE A 173 -0.34 16.13 1.59
CA ILE A 173 0.35 16.04 0.30
C ILE A 173 -0.41 14.99 -0.54
N PRO A 174 -1.40 15.42 -1.34
CA PRO A 174 -2.10 14.52 -2.25
C PRO A 174 -1.14 14.02 -3.33
N TYR A 175 -1.10 12.71 -3.54
CA TYR A 175 -0.26 12.08 -4.55
C TYR A 175 -1.02 10.93 -5.22
N ARG A 176 -1.19 11.01 -6.53
CA ARG A 176 -1.72 9.92 -7.33
C ARG A 176 -0.58 9.08 -7.87
N ASP A 177 -0.52 7.82 -7.49
CA ASP A 177 0.52 6.92 -7.98
C ASP A 177 0.34 6.59 -9.47
N SER A 178 1.33 5.94 -10.08
CA SER A 178 1.27 5.51 -11.50
C SER A 178 0.13 4.51 -11.78
N GLY A 179 -0.42 3.88 -10.73
CA GLY A 179 -1.62 3.10 -10.80
C GLY A 179 -2.89 3.95 -10.89
N GLY A 180 -2.86 5.24 -10.58
CA GLY A 180 -4.05 6.08 -10.48
C GLY A 180 -4.68 6.07 -9.09
N VAL A 181 -4.11 5.36 -8.12
CA VAL A 181 -4.58 5.36 -6.73
C VAL A 181 -4.16 6.66 -6.07
N LEU A 182 -5.13 7.39 -5.54
CA LEU A 182 -4.86 8.57 -4.72
C LEU A 182 -4.41 8.12 -3.33
N ARG A 183 -3.23 8.59 -2.92
CA ARG A 183 -2.69 8.48 -1.57
C ARG A 183 -2.57 9.87 -1.00
N ILE A 184 -2.87 10.00 0.29
CA ILE A 184 -2.65 11.23 1.01
C ILE A 184 -1.49 11.03 1.96
N TYR A 185 -0.33 11.55 1.59
CA TYR A 185 0.80 11.66 2.50
C TYR A 185 0.56 12.82 3.44
N TYR A 186 1.06 12.71 4.67
CA TYR A 186 0.94 13.79 5.63
C TYR A 186 2.11 13.87 6.59
N ILE A 187 2.50 15.09 6.96
CA ILE A 187 3.61 15.36 7.88
C ILE A 187 3.05 16.11 9.08
N ASN A 188 3.30 15.63 10.29
CA ASN A 188 2.80 16.30 11.50
C ASN A 188 3.47 17.65 11.69
N HIS A 189 2.72 18.59 12.24
CA HIS A 189 3.21 19.91 12.59
C HIS A 189 4.13 19.89 13.84
N HIS A 190 4.05 18.87 14.70
CA HIS A 190 4.88 18.73 15.90
C HIS A 190 5.64 17.41 16.00
N VAL A 191 6.83 17.50 16.61
CA VAL A 191 7.61 16.34 17.05
C VAL A 191 6.83 15.61 18.14
N THR A 192 6.69 14.29 18.03
CA THR A 192 6.07 13.49 19.11
C THR A 192 7.00 13.41 20.33
N ARG A 193 6.81 14.31 21.30
CA ARG A 193 7.40 14.15 22.64
C ARG A 193 6.41 13.35 23.49
N ASN A 194 6.80 12.17 23.94
CA ASN A 194 6.04 11.28 24.85
C ASN A 194 4.76 10.60 24.32
N HIS A 195 4.34 10.82 23.06
CA HIS A 195 3.21 10.10 22.47
C HIS A 195 3.68 9.00 21.53
N SER A 196 3.59 7.74 21.97
CA SER A 196 3.69 6.58 21.08
C SER A 196 2.37 6.43 20.31
N LEU A 197 2.40 6.62 19.00
CA LEU A 197 1.30 6.13 18.16
C LEU A 197 1.25 4.60 18.31
N PRO A 198 0.06 3.99 18.56
CA PRO A 198 -0.06 2.55 18.74
C PRO A 198 0.58 1.79 17.56
N GLY A 199 1.61 0.99 17.85
CA GLY A 199 2.32 0.18 16.85
C GLY A 199 3.50 0.84 16.14
N SER A 200 3.97 2.04 16.53
CA SER A 200 5.14 2.67 15.89
C SER A 200 6.16 3.27 16.88
N ASN A 201 7.46 3.05 16.62
CA ASN A 201 8.59 3.57 17.41
C ASN A 201 9.05 4.96 16.91
N ILE A 202 8.11 5.89 16.69
CA ILE A 202 8.42 7.23 16.13
C ILE A 202 8.74 8.31 17.18
N SER A 203 9.00 7.91 18.43
CA SER A 203 9.29 8.85 19.52
C SER A 203 10.42 9.83 19.16
N ASN A 204 10.23 11.10 19.53
CA ASN A 204 11.16 12.21 19.32
C ASN A 204 11.46 12.51 17.84
N ALA A 205 10.49 12.28 16.94
CA ALA A 205 10.57 12.66 15.53
C ALA A 205 9.24 13.20 15.02
N MET A 206 9.27 13.86 13.86
CA MET A 206 8.08 14.22 13.09
C MET A 206 7.42 12.98 12.49
N PRO A 207 6.14 12.69 12.82
CA PRO A 207 5.37 11.68 12.12
C PRO A 207 5.19 12.03 10.65
N PHE A 208 5.60 11.11 9.79
CA PHE A 208 5.26 11.09 8.38
C PHE A 208 4.33 9.91 8.12
N GLY A 209 3.14 10.17 7.64
CA GLY A 209 2.10 9.18 7.40
C GLY A 209 1.64 9.16 5.95
N CYS A 210 0.87 8.14 5.62
CA CYS A 210 0.22 7.97 4.33
C CYS A 210 -1.13 7.31 4.56
N ILE A 211 -2.18 7.81 3.92
CA ILE A 211 -3.52 7.23 3.93
C ILE A 211 -3.86 6.79 2.51
N ASN A 212 -4.36 5.57 2.39
CA ASN A 212 -4.96 5.09 1.16
C ASN A 212 -6.40 5.59 1.11
N THR A 213 -6.72 6.48 0.17
CA THR A 213 -8.07 7.07 0.10
C THR A 213 -9.13 6.05 -0.28
N SER A 214 -8.76 4.92 -0.89
CA SER A 214 -9.71 3.88 -1.26
C SER A 214 -10.15 3.03 -0.06
N THR A 215 -9.38 2.98 1.02
CA THR A 215 -9.70 2.18 2.24
C THR A 215 -9.91 3.03 3.48
N GLY A 216 -9.41 4.28 3.50
CA GLY A 216 -9.42 5.15 4.68
C GLY A 216 -8.38 4.80 5.73
N ASN A 217 -7.63 3.71 5.51
CA ASN A 217 -6.61 3.20 6.40
C ASN A 217 -5.22 3.72 6.02
N LEU A 218 -4.29 3.60 6.95
CA LEU A 218 -2.87 3.89 6.71
C LEU A 218 -2.31 3.01 5.58
N CYS A 219 -1.45 3.59 4.75
CA CYS A 219 -0.68 2.85 3.77
C CYS A 219 0.26 1.86 4.49
N PRO A 220 0.52 0.67 3.90
CA PRO A 220 1.46 -0.29 4.47
C PRO A 220 2.82 0.34 4.79
N GLY A 221 3.34 0.08 6.00
CA GLY A 221 4.63 0.61 6.46
C GLY A 221 4.59 2.02 7.04
N PHE A 222 3.43 2.68 7.12
CA PHE A 222 3.23 3.97 7.78
C PHE A 222 2.46 3.84 9.11
N PRO A 223 2.62 4.78 10.05
CA PRO A 223 3.46 5.98 10.00
C PRO A 223 4.96 5.68 10.22
N LYS A 224 5.82 6.57 9.73
CA LYS A 224 7.29 6.53 9.86
C LYS A 224 7.78 7.83 10.50
N LYS A 225 9.06 7.85 10.88
CA LYS A 225 9.77 9.12 11.13
C LYS A 225 9.98 9.80 9.78
N LEU A 226 9.67 11.09 9.67
CA LEU A 226 10.07 11.87 8.50
C LEU A 226 11.59 11.78 8.36
N PRO A 227 12.14 11.20 7.27
CA PRO A 227 13.57 10.93 7.20
C PRO A 227 14.37 12.19 6.85
N LYS A 228 15.69 12.15 7.06
CA LYS A 228 16.61 13.17 6.58
C LYS A 228 16.77 13.18 5.06
N GLY A 229 16.71 12.01 4.42
CA GLY A 229 16.87 11.83 2.98
C GLY A 229 18.21 11.22 2.55
N ASP A 230 19.17 10.99 3.45
CA ASP A 230 20.49 10.41 3.15
C ASP A 230 20.62 8.91 3.45
N GLY A 231 19.53 8.23 3.83
CA GLY A 231 19.53 6.81 4.19
C GLY A 231 20.18 6.48 5.53
N SER A 232 20.57 7.50 6.32
CA SER A 232 21.18 7.30 7.64
C SER A 232 20.21 6.85 8.73
N GLY A 233 18.90 6.84 8.44
CA GLY A 233 17.86 6.60 9.43
C GLY A 233 17.66 7.75 10.44
N LYS A 234 18.38 8.88 10.26
CA LYS A 234 18.18 10.09 11.07
C LYS A 234 16.87 10.78 10.67
N PRO A 235 16.05 11.23 11.64
CA PRO A 235 14.82 11.94 11.35
C PRO A 235 15.07 13.42 11.02
N SER A 236 14.18 14.01 10.23
CA SER A 236 14.01 15.45 10.18
C SER A 236 13.30 15.96 11.45
N SER A 237 13.72 17.13 11.90
CA SER A 237 13.15 17.87 13.04
C SER A 237 12.53 19.21 12.62
N THR A 238 12.31 19.44 11.32
CA THR A 238 11.68 20.68 10.85
C THR A 238 10.16 20.59 10.97
N ASN A 239 9.56 21.54 11.68
CA ASN A 239 8.11 21.75 11.73
C ASN A 239 7.67 22.26 10.37
N MET A 240 6.96 21.43 9.60
CA MET A 240 6.60 21.79 8.23
C MET A 240 5.31 22.61 8.16
N HIS A 241 5.34 23.66 7.33
CA HIS A 241 4.17 24.37 6.79
C HIS A 241 4.00 24.07 5.29
N PRO A 242 2.84 24.30 4.65
CA PRO A 242 2.61 24.02 3.23
C PRO A 242 3.61 24.69 2.28
N GLU A 243 4.13 25.87 2.63
CA GLU A 243 5.25 26.52 1.92
C GLU A 243 6.61 25.79 2.07
N GLU A 244 6.65 24.65 2.75
CA GLU A 244 7.86 23.93 3.13
C GLU A 244 8.10 22.60 2.41
N TYR A 245 7.34 22.34 1.34
CA TYR A 245 7.64 21.25 0.43
C TYR A 245 7.50 21.64 -1.05
N PHE A 246 8.15 20.85 -1.91
CA PHE A 246 8.01 20.91 -3.35
C PHE A 246 7.88 19.49 -3.91
N LEU A 247 6.88 19.25 -4.76
CA LEU A 247 6.68 17.96 -5.42
C LEU A 247 7.14 18.03 -6.89
N LYS A 248 8.10 17.18 -7.26
CA LYS A 248 8.58 17.02 -8.63
C LYS A 248 8.30 15.60 -9.12
N GLY A 249 7.16 15.41 -9.78
CA GLY A 249 6.69 14.08 -10.14
C GLY A 249 6.48 13.24 -8.88
N THR A 250 7.29 12.22 -8.68
CA THR A 250 7.23 11.30 -7.53
C THR A 250 8.05 11.79 -6.32
N GLN A 251 8.92 12.77 -6.52
CA GLN A 251 9.90 13.21 -5.53
C GLN A 251 9.34 14.35 -4.69
N LEU A 252 9.16 14.09 -3.40
CA LEU A 252 8.86 15.08 -2.37
C LEU A 252 10.16 15.66 -1.84
N TYR A 253 10.37 16.94 -2.10
CA TYR A 253 11.45 17.74 -1.54
C TYR A 253 10.92 18.56 -0.36
N TYR A 254 11.64 18.57 0.76
CA TYR A 254 11.24 19.27 1.98
C TYR A 254 12.46 19.74 2.74
N VAL A 255 12.30 20.80 3.53
CA VAL A 255 13.39 21.28 4.40
C VAL A 255 13.66 20.28 5.52
N VAL A 256 14.94 20.12 5.82
CA VAL A 256 15.41 19.20 6.84
C VAL A 256 16.37 19.92 7.77
N THR A 257 16.13 19.74 9.05
CA THR A 257 17.01 20.12 10.15
C THR A 257 17.22 18.89 11.01
N THR A 258 18.47 18.56 11.32
CA THR A 258 18.81 17.33 12.06
C THR A 258 20.05 17.56 12.91
N PRO A 259 20.08 17.05 14.16
CA PRO A 259 21.31 17.08 14.95
C PRO A 259 22.37 16.15 14.32
N ASP A 260 23.63 16.56 14.37
CA ASP A 260 24.74 15.73 13.90
C ASP A 260 24.91 14.46 14.73
N ASN A 261 24.61 14.53 16.03
CA ASN A 261 24.52 13.37 16.91
C ASN A 261 23.19 13.36 17.69
N PRO A 262 22.25 12.45 17.35
CA PRO A 262 20.93 12.40 17.96
C PRO A 262 20.93 11.95 19.44
N THR A 263 22.05 11.45 19.96
CA THR A 263 22.19 11.02 21.37
C THR A 263 22.56 12.14 22.33
N ASN A 264 22.96 13.32 21.84
CA ASN A 264 23.35 14.46 22.68
C ASN A 264 22.91 15.80 22.04
N VAL A 265 21.60 16.01 21.94
CA VAL A 265 20.98 17.19 21.31
C VAL A 265 21.41 18.55 21.91
N ASN A 266 21.90 18.58 23.15
CA ASN A 266 22.25 19.83 23.84
C ASN A 266 23.68 20.34 23.57
N ASN A 267 24.54 19.51 22.96
CA ASN A 267 25.94 19.87 22.68
C ASN A 267 26.40 19.45 21.28
N THR A 268 25.48 19.51 20.31
CA THR A 268 25.74 19.10 18.93
C THR A 268 25.52 20.25 17.97
N SER A 269 26.31 20.29 16.89
CA SER A 269 25.98 21.06 15.70
C SER A 269 24.75 20.43 15.03
N TRP A 270 23.90 21.29 14.47
CA TRP A 270 22.74 20.86 13.69
C TRP A 270 23.02 21.13 12.22
N GLU A 271 22.71 20.19 11.35
CA GLU A 271 22.76 20.40 9.91
C GLU A 271 21.40 20.84 9.40
N PHE A 272 21.41 21.63 8.33
CA PHE A 272 20.21 21.91 7.56
C PHE A 272 20.43 21.79 6.05
N GLY A 273 19.34 21.52 5.35
CA GLY A 273 19.35 21.33 3.91
C GLY A 273 17.99 20.96 3.35
N LEU A 274 18.00 20.40 2.14
CA LEU A 274 16.83 19.88 1.47
C LEU A 274 16.84 18.35 1.49
N GLY A 275 15.86 17.72 2.11
CA GLY A 275 15.61 16.28 2.04
C GLY A 275 14.78 15.91 0.80
N CYS A 276 14.90 14.66 0.36
CA CYS A 276 14.17 14.08 -0.75
C CYS A 276 13.59 12.72 -0.34
N TYR A 277 12.29 12.52 -0.62
CA TYR A 277 11.60 11.25 -0.47
C TYR A 277 10.80 10.91 -1.73
N ASP A 278 10.94 9.70 -2.25
CA ASP A 278 10.19 9.22 -3.41
C ASP A 278 8.89 8.55 -2.96
N LEU A 279 7.75 9.13 -3.35
CA LEU A 279 6.40 8.67 -3.00
C LEU A 279 5.95 7.43 -3.79
N THR A 280 6.66 7.03 -4.85
CA THR A 280 6.36 5.79 -5.58
C THR A 280 7.00 4.58 -4.93
N THR A 281 8.28 4.70 -4.56
CA THR A 281 9.05 3.62 -3.94
C THR A 281 8.96 3.63 -2.43
N ASP A 282 8.41 4.70 -1.83
CA ASP A 282 8.38 4.94 -0.39
C ASP A 282 9.79 4.91 0.25
N THR A 283 10.79 5.49 -0.43
CA THR A 283 12.21 5.52 -0.02
C THR A 283 12.83 6.92 -0.06
N GLU A 284 13.88 7.13 0.72
CA GLU A 284 14.73 8.33 0.66
C GLU A 284 15.42 8.45 -0.72
N CYS A 285 15.51 9.65 -1.28
CA CYS A 285 16.13 9.92 -2.59
C CYS A 285 17.28 10.95 -2.57
N GLY A 286 17.68 11.45 -1.40
CA GLY A 286 18.82 12.35 -1.26
C GLY A 286 18.66 13.38 -0.14
N PHE A 287 19.79 13.91 0.32
CA PHE A 287 19.86 15.07 1.20
C PHE A 287 20.92 16.04 0.67
N PHE A 288 20.54 17.31 0.53
CA PHE A 288 21.38 18.38 -0.01
C PHE A 288 21.69 19.37 1.10
N LYS A 289 22.85 19.19 1.74
CA LYS A 289 23.31 20.03 2.85
C LYS A 289 23.58 21.47 2.39
N LEU A 290 22.97 22.43 3.07
CA LEU A 290 23.17 23.87 2.83
C LEU A 290 24.09 24.51 3.88
N GLY A 291 24.07 24.00 5.11
CA GLY A 291 24.86 24.57 6.19
C GLY A 291 24.76 23.80 7.49
N ALA A 292 25.33 24.40 8.53
CA ALA A 292 25.23 23.94 9.90
C ALA A 292 24.91 25.11 10.83
N LEU A 293 24.10 24.86 11.84
CA LEU A 293 23.69 25.82 12.85
C LEU A 293 24.69 25.83 14.02
N PRO A 294 24.85 26.98 14.70
CA PRO A 294 25.72 27.10 15.87
C PRO A 294 25.34 26.13 17.01
N SER A 295 26.34 25.68 17.75
CA SER A 295 26.18 24.86 18.96
C SER A 295 25.43 25.60 20.08
N GLY A 296 24.61 24.87 20.86
CA GLY A 296 23.82 25.43 21.97
C GLY A 296 22.38 25.77 21.61
N TYR A 297 21.88 25.24 20.49
CA TYR A 297 20.53 25.43 20.02
C TYR A 297 19.62 24.28 20.46
N ASN A 298 18.52 24.61 21.15
CA ASN A 298 17.64 23.66 21.82
C ASN A 298 16.46 23.28 20.90
N GLY A 299 16.72 22.53 19.84
CA GLY A 299 15.76 21.54 19.35
C GLY A 299 14.94 21.84 18.10
N GLU A 300 14.70 23.08 17.67
CA GLU A 300 13.84 23.36 16.50
C GLU A 300 14.36 24.51 15.65
N ALA A 301 15.15 24.16 14.64
CA ALA A 301 15.71 25.13 13.70
C ALA A 301 14.62 25.61 12.73
N TYR A 302 14.41 26.93 12.68
CA TYR A 302 13.44 27.59 11.80
C TYR A 302 14.04 27.77 10.41
N VAL A 303 14.03 26.68 9.64
CA VAL A 303 14.32 26.71 8.19
C VAL A 303 12.99 26.79 7.46
N LYS A 304 12.85 27.73 6.52
CA LYS A 304 11.62 27.97 5.76
C LYS A 304 11.85 27.83 4.27
N GLY A 305 10.79 27.50 3.53
CA GLY A 305 10.86 27.04 2.13
C GLY A 305 10.88 25.51 2.04
N PRO A 306 11.00 24.91 0.85
CA PRO A 306 11.49 25.53 -0.38
C PRO A 306 10.41 26.28 -1.18
N TRP A 307 10.69 27.55 -1.47
CA TRP A 307 9.90 28.33 -2.43
C TRP A 307 10.40 28.07 -3.85
N LYS A 308 9.54 27.51 -4.71
CA LYS A 308 9.90 27.27 -6.11
C LYS A 308 9.62 28.47 -7.01
N VAL A 309 10.67 28.99 -7.66
CA VAL A 309 10.57 30.03 -8.69
C VAL A 309 11.21 29.52 -9.97
N GLY A 310 10.42 29.32 -11.03
CA GLY A 310 10.93 28.70 -12.26
C GLY A 310 11.54 27.32 -11.98
N SER A 311 12.83 27.13 -12.30
CA SER A 311 13.59 25.91 -12.02
C SER A 311 14.46 26.00 -10.76
N GLU A 312 14.14 26.90 -9.83
CA GLU A 312 14.97 27.19 -8.65
C GLU A 312 14.17 27.01 -7.36
N LEU A 313 14.84 26.55 -6.30
CA LEU A 313 14.29 26.35 -4.97
C LEU A 313 15.01 27.24 -3.97
N TYR A 314 14.24 28.07 -3.26
CA TYR A 314 14.77 29.04 -2.31
C TYR A 314 14.47 28.61 -0.88
N ILE A 315 15.48 28.64 -0.02
CA ILE A 315 15.39 28.23 1.39
C ILE A 315 16.02 29.32 2.24
N ILE A 316 15.35 29.72 3.31
CA ILE A 316 15.91 30.68 4.28
C ILE A 316 16.14 30.00 5.61
N ASP A 317 17.31 30.27 6.19
CA ASP A 317 17.71 29.77 7.49
C ASP A 317 17.67 30.87 8.56
N MET A 318 17.80 30.47 9.83
CA MET A 318 17.95 31.28 11.01
C MET A 318 19.16 32.21 11.03
N ASP A 319 20.19 31.92 10.24
CA ASP A 319 21.27 32.88 10.02
C ASP A 319 20.83 34.08 9.14
N GLY A 320 19.57 34.07 8.68
CA GLY A 320 18.92 35.09 7.88
C GLY A 320 19.34 35.05 6.41
N LYS A 321 20.15 34.08 5.99
CA LYS A 321 20.64 33.95 4.62
C LYS A 321 19.65 33.20 3.76
N LEU A 322 19.49 33.69 2.54
CA LEU A 322 18.71 33.02 1.51
C LEU A 322 19.62 32.13 0.66
N TYR A 323 19.29 30.85 0.62
CA TYR A 323 19.94 29.81 -0.15
C TYR A 323 19.12 29.45 -1.40
N CYS A 324 19.79 28.95 -2.44
CA CYS A 324 19.16 28.61 -3.71
C CYS A 324 19.74 27.33 -4.32
N LEU A 325 18.87 26.37 -4.62
CA LEU A 325 19.19 25.10 -5.29
C LEU A 325 18.48 24.99 -6.66
N ASP A 326 19.08 24.28 -7.61
CA ASP A 326 18.41 23.93 -8.85
C ASP A 326 17.33 22.84 -8.59
N ALA A 327 16.08 23.13 -8.92
CA ALA A 327 14.96 22.20 -8.75
C ALA A 327 15.10 20.94 -9.63
N ASN A 328 15.82 21.03 -10.74
CA ASN A 328 16.07 19.91 -11.63
C ASN A 328 17.15 18.98 -11.09
N ASN A 329 18.19 19.55 -10.47
CA ASN A 329 19.25 18.82 -9.81
C ASN A 329 19.73 19.57 -8.55
N PRO A 330 19.14 19.27 -7.37
CA PRO A 330 19.46 20.02 -6.15
C PRO A 330 20.89 19.83 -5.62
N SER A 331 21.70 18.95 -6.22
CA SER A 331 23.16 18.94 -6.00
C SER A 331 23.86 20.18 -6.54
N ASN A 332 23.19 20.94 -7.40
CA ASN A 332 23.69 22.19 -7.96
C ASN A 332 23.02 23.38 -7.27
N PHE A 333 23.80 24.44 -7.06
CA PHE A 333 23.25 25.75 -6.75
C PHE A 333 22.59 26.38 -7.99
N CYS A 334 21.74 27.37 -7.77
CA CYS A 334 21.06 28.08 -8.84
C CYS A 334 22.01 28.73 -9.85
N SER A 335 21.56 28.82 -11.10
CA SER A 335 22.33 29.42 -12.19
C SER A 335 22.78 30.85 -11.85
N GLY A 336 24.03 31.18 -12.17
CA GLY A 336 24.64 32.49 -11.92
C GLY A 336 25.20 32.68 -10.51
N LEU A 337 25.08 31.70 -9.62
CA LEU A 337 25.73 31.72 -8.30
C LEU A 337 27.06 30.95 -8.32
N GLY A 338 27.94 31.20 -7.35
CA GLY A 338 29.16 30.41 -7.13
C GLY A 338 29.04 29.38 -5.99
N ASN A 339 27.96 29.42 -5.24
CA ASN A 339 27.61 28.50 -4.15
C ASN A 339 26.09 28.61 -3.87
N TYR A 340 25.58 27.86 -2.88
CA TYR A 340 24.15 27.91 -2.54
C TYR A 340 23.68 29.25 -1.97
N PHE A 341 24.56 30.06 -1.38
CA PHE A 341 24.18 31.34 -0.80
C PHE A 341 23.96 32.38 -1.91
N THR A 342 22.78 32.98 -1.93
CA THR A 342 22.40 33.96 -2.97
C THR A 342 23.12 35.30 -2.84
N GLY A 343 23.78 35.57 -1.71
CA GLY A 343 24.26 36.90 -1.35
C GLY A 343 23.22 37.75 -0.60
N PHE A 344 21.95 37.32 -0.56
CA PHE A 344 20.89 38.02 0.17
C PHE A 344 20.80 37.56 1.63
N GLN A 345 20.83 38.53 2.55
CA GLN A 345 20.69 38.27 3.98
C GLN A 345 19.71 39.26 4.61
N LEU A 346 18.83 38.76 5.46
CA LEU A 346 17.95 39.59 6.28
C LEU A 346 18.79 40.46 7.24
N PRO A 347 18.42 41.75 7.43
CA PRO A 347 19.09 42.61 8.39
C PRO A 347 19.06 42.04 9.81
N LEU A 348 20.10 42.34 10.59
CA LEU A 348 20.15 42.01 12.01
C LEU A 348 18.89 42.53 12.73
N GLY A 349 18.24 41.66 13.50
CA GLY A 349 17.01 41.98 14.24
C GLY A 349 15.72 41.92 13.41
N ALA A 350 15.78 41.63 12.10
CA ALA A 350 14.59 41.30 11.30
C ALA A 350 14.16 39.83 11.48
N PHE A 351 15.09 38.97 11.91
CA PHE A 351 14.86 37.58 12.29
C PHE A 351 15.80 37.25 13.47
N PRO A 352 15.48 37.70 14.70
CA PRO A 352 16.36 37.51 15.85
C PRO A 352 16.52 36.03 16.16
N LYS A 353 17.75 35.59 16.45
CA LYS A 353 17.97 34.23 16.96
C LYS A 353 17.12 34.06 18.23
N PRO A 354 16.30 33.00 18.35
CA PRO A 354 15.65 32.70 19.60
C PRO A 354 16.76 32.51 20.64
N GLY A 355 16.61 33.17 21.78
CA GLY A 355 17.57 33.08 22.87
C GLY A 355 17.71 31.64 23.38
N PRO A 356 18.75 31.34 24.16
CA PRO A 356 18.86 30.04 24.83
C PRO A 356 17.58 29.79 25.65
N ALA A 357 16.98 28.60 25.48
CA ALA A 357 15.78 28.23 26.22
C ALA A 357 16.08 28.31 27.72
N TRP A 358 15.39 29.21 28.42
CA TRP A 358 15.45 29.24 29.88
C TRP A 358 14.79 27.96 30.43
N PRO A 359 15.32 27.36 31.52
CA PRO A 359 14.69 26.20 32.12
C PRO A 359 13.31 26.59 32.64
N GLY A 360 12.26 26.10 31.97
CA GLY A 360 10.85 26.34 32.34
C GLY A 360 10.05 27.23 31.39
N ASN A 361 10.66 27.81 30.35
CA ASN A 361 9.94 28.58 29.32
C ASN A 361 10.12 27.93 27.96
N ASP A 362 8.99 27.66 27.32
CA ASP A 362 8.89 27.04 26.00
C ASP A 362 9.56 27.92 24.91
N PRO A 363 10.68 27.51 24.30
CA PRO A 363 11.36 28.24 23.21
C PRO A 363 10.65 28.13 21.85
N TRP A 364 9.45 27.56 21.80
CA TRP A 364 8.77 27.05 20.59
C TRP A 364 8.14 28.12 19.71
N TRP A 365 8.27 29.40 20.09
CA TRP A 365 7.57 30.50 19.44
C TRP A 365 8.55 31.64 19.16
N GLY A 366 9.52 31.36 18.29
CA GLY A 366 10.50 32.31 17.76
C GLY A 366 9.90 33.27 16.71
N PRO A 367 10.71 34.17 16.12
CA PRO A 367 10.24 34.97 14.99
C PRO A 367 9.75 34.07 13.85
N ALA A 368 8.73 34.51 13.12
CA ALA A 368 8.21 33.77 11.97
C ALA A 368 8.71 34.40 10.66
N VAL A 369 9.01 33.56 9.66
CA VAL A 369 9.13 33.97 8.26
C VAL A 369 8.09 33.20 7.46
N ALA A 370 7.32 33.91 6.65
CA ALA A 370 6.43 33.37 5.63
C ALA A 370 6.79 33.99 4.28
N GLY A 371 6.46 33.31 3.17
CA GLY A 371 6.92 33.72 1.85
C GLY A 371 5.90 33.51 0.74
N GLU A 372 5.81 34.51 -0.15
CA GLU A 372 4.99 34.48 -1.37
C GLU A 372 5.84 34.60 -2.63
N ILE A 373 5.38 34.01 -3.73
CA ILE A 373 6.08 34.03 -5.01
C ILE A 373 5.21 34.69 -6.07
N TYR A 374 5.76 35.68 -6.78
CA TYR A 374 5.11 36.25 -7.96
C TYR A 374 6.13 36.84 -8.94
N ASN A 375 5.95 36.57 -10.24
CA ASN A 375 6.72 37.16 -11.34
C ASN A 375 8.25 37.17 -11.11
N ASN A 376 8.84 35.99 -10.87
CA ASN A 376 10.26 35.81 -10.57
C ASN A 376 10.75 36.59 -9.33
N LYS A 377 9.86 36.89 -8.39
CA LYS A 377 10.20 37.52 -7.12
C LYS A 377 9.71 36.68 -5.96
N LEU A 378 10.54 36.61 -4.93
CA LEU A 378 10.22 36.01 -3.63
C LEU A 378 10.01 37.15 -2.62
N TYR A 379 8.85 37.16 -1.99
CA TYR A 379 8.48 38.13 -0.98
C TYR A 379 8.51 37.46 0.39
N LEU A 380 9.40 37.88 1.27
CA LEU A 380 9.56 37.28 2.60
C LEU A 380 9.02 38.23 3.65
N THR A 381 8.03 37.82 4.42
CA THR A 381 7.53 38.61 5.56
C THR A 381 8.02 38.00 6.86
N THR A 382 8.70 38.81 7.66
CA THR A 382 9.16 38.42 8.99
C THR A 382 8.32 39.08 10.08
N SER A 383 8.10 38.38 11.18
CA SER A 383 7.54 38.93 12.42
C SER A 383 8.58 38.86 13.54
N THR A 384 8.75 39.97 14.26
CA THR A 384 9.63 40.03 15.42
C THR A 384 8.86 40.56 16.63
N ASN A 385 8.78 39.77 17.69
CA ASN A 385 8.10 40.15 18.93
C ASN A 385 9.13 40.61 19.99
N PRO A 386 9.01 41.81 20.57
CA PRO A 386 9.87 42.28 21.66
C PRO A 386 9.62 41.58 23.01
N VAL A 387 8.56 40.79 23.20
CA VAL A 387 8.19 40.20 24.50
C VAL A 387 7.79 38.71 24.42
N HIS A 388 8.57 37.84 25.06
CA HIS A 388 8.28 36.42 25.26
C HIS A 388 7.18 36.18 26.31
N SER A 389 5.90 36.47 26.02
CA SER A 389 4.81 35.97 26.86
C SER A 389 4.58 34.46 26.64
N THR A 390 4.17 33.74 27.68
CA THR A 390 4.07 32.27 27.73
C THR A 390 2.76 31.70 27.14
N ASN A 391 1.93 32.52 26.48
CA ASN A 391 0.61 32.12 26.03
C ASN A 391 0.34 32.54 24.56
N ILE A 392 0.05 31.54 23.71
CA ILE A 392 -0.24 31.68 22.27
C ILE A 392 -1.55 32.43 21.98
N LEU A 393 -2.46 32.50 22.97
CA LEU A 393 -3.76 33.15 22.86
C LEU A 393 -3.70 34.66 23.15
N LEU A 394 -2.53 35.20 23.51
CA LEU A 394 -2.36 36.62 23.80
C LEU A 394 -2.01 37.39 22.52
N THR A 395 -2.77 38.44 22.27
CA THR A 395 -2.41 39.47 21.31
C THR A 395 -1.12 40.13 21.77
N VAL A 396 -0.10 40.14 20.91
CA VAL A 396 1.21 40.72 21.19
C VAL A 396 1.51 41.86 20.24
N ASN A 397 2.32 42.81 20.72
CA ASN A 397 2.93 43.79 19.84
C ASN A 397 4.04 43.09 19.06
N MET A 398 4.04 43.22 17.73
CA MET A 398 5.09 42.67 16.88
C MET A 398 5.45 43.67 15.79
N THR A 399 6.67 43.58 15.28
CA THR A 399 7.11 44.34 14.12
C THR A 399 7.14 43.42 12.91
N LEU A 400 6.35 43.75 11.88
CA LEU A 400 6.42 43.09 10.59
C LEU A 400 7.37 43.81 9.64
N ARG A 401 8.12 43.04 8.85
CA ARG A 401 8.93 43.55 7.74
C ARG A 401 8.69 42.65 6.54
N THR A 402 8.52 43.23 5.35
CA THR A 402 8.40 42.45 4.11
C THR A 402 9.54 42.82 3.19
N PHE A 403 10.26 41.82 2.74
CA PHE A 403 11.43 41.90 1.86
C PHE A 403 11.03 41.39 0.49
N CYS A 404 11.72 41.86 -0.56
CA CYS A 404 11.54 41.41 -1.92
C CYS A 404 12.91 41.03 -2.49
N PHE A 405 13.02 39.79 -2.94
CA PHE A 405 14.18 39.25 -3.63
C PHE A 405 13.80 38.94 -5.08
N ASP A 406 14.52 39.54 -6.02
CA ASP A 406 14.38 39.32 -7.44
C ASP A 406 15.28 38.15 -7.86
N THR A 407 14.63 37.06 -8.27
CA THR A 407 15.31 35.82 -8.64
C THR A 407 16.02 35.92 -9.98
N ALA A 408 15.62 36.84 -10.87
CA ALA A 408 16.27 36.96 -12.17
C ALA A 408 17.68 37.60 -12.04
N ILE A 409 17.81 38.60 -11.18
CA ILE A 409 19.09 39.29 -10.93
C ILE A 409 19.82 38.79 -9.68
N LYS A 410 19.22 37.85 -8.93
CA LYS A 410 19.73 37.29 -7.67
C LYS A 410 20.04 38.38 -6.63
N GLY A 411 19.12 39.32 -6.44
CA GLY A 411 19.35 40.45 -5.53
C GLY A 411 18.05 41.06 -4.99
N THR A 412 18.16 42.05 -4.10
CA THR A 412 17.00 42.80 -3.62
C THR A 412 16.28 43.47 -4.79
N CYS A 413 14.96 43.47 -4.78
CA CYS A 413 14.16 44.13 -5.81
C CYS A 413 14.53 45.61 -5.93
N MET A 414 14.78 46.08 -7.15
CA MET A 414 15.09 47.49 -7.40
C MET A 414 13.91 48.39 -7.02
N GLY A 415 14.19 49.53 -6.37
CA GLY A 415 13.19 50.52 -5.97
C GLY A 415 12.29 50.09 -4.80
N TRP A 416 12.52 48.90 -4.22
CA TRP A 416 11.75 48.41 -3.07
C TRP A 416 12.26 48.99 -1.76
N SER A 417 11.35 49.55 -0.97
CA SER A 417 11.64 50.02 0.39
C SER A 417 11.10 49.06 1.43
N VAL A 418 11.94 48.62 2.37
CA VAL A 418 11.53 47.78 3.50
C VAL A 418 11.19 48.69 4.69
N LEU A 419 9.90 48.81 5.00
CA LEU A 419 9.43 49.61 6.13
C LEU A 419 8.90 48.70 7.26
N PRO A 420 9.38 48.88 8.51
CA PRO A 420 8.85 48.15 9.65
C PRO A 420 7.42 48.60 9.97
N ARG A 421 6.55 47.65 10.30
CA ARG A 421 5.16 47.89 10.70
C ARG A 421 4.93 47.35 12.11
N ASN A 422 4.71 48.24 13.07
CA ASN A 422 4.35 47.82 14.43
C ASN A 422 2.85 47.56 14.48
N ILE A 423 2.49 46.33 14.83
CA ILE A 423 1.10 45.86 14.86
C ILE A 423 0.83 45.12 16.17
N THR A 424 -0.44 45.05 16.54
CA THR A 424 -0.93 44.29 17.68
C THR A 424 -1.80 43.17 17.15
N ALA A 425 -1.31 41.94 17.19
CA ALA A 425 -1.94 40.78 16.55
C ALA A 425 -1.67 39.50 17.34
N ASN A 426 -2.41 38.43 17.04
CA ASN A 426 -2.06 37.11 17.56
C ASN A 426 -0.78 36.60 16.89
N ARG A 427 -0.05 35.72 17.58
CA ARG A 427 1.35 35.40 17.27
C ARG A 427 1.60 34.74 15.90
N PHE A 428 0.56 34.17 15.30
CA PHE A 428 0.67 33.46 14.03
C PHE A 428 0.49 34.43 12.86
N ILE A 429 1.43 34.41 11.90
CA ILE A 429 1.32 35.15 10.65
C ILE A 429 1.34 34.18 9.46
N SER A 430 0.30 34.24 8.64
CA SER A 430 0.30 33.70 7.28
C SER A 430 0.38 34.87 6.30
N THR A 431 1.10 34.66 5.20
CA THR A 431 1.08 35.59 4.07
C THR A 431 0.12 35.10 3.00
N PHE A 432 -0.35 36.03 2.17
CA PHE A 432 -1.11 35.72 0.97
C PHE A 432 -0.92 36.83 -0.08
N LEU A 433 -1.13 36.48 -1.34
CA LEU A 433 -1.21 37.45 -2.43
C LEU A 433 -2.61 38.08 -2.50
N TYR A 434 -2.67 39.41 -2.50
CA TYR A 434 -3.90 40.15 -2.76
C TYR A 434 -4.01 40.48 -4.24
N TYR A 435 -5.05 39.97 -4.89
CA TYR A 435 -5.30 40.17 -6.31
C TYR A 435 -6.30 41.31 -6.54
N ASP A 436 -6.23 41.94 -7.71
CA ASP A 436 -7.36 42.71 -8.23
C ASP A 436 -8.35 41.81 -8.99
N ASN A 437 -9.44 42.41 -9.50
CA ASN A 437 -10.47 41.68 -10.24
C ASN A 437 -9.98 41.05 -11.56
N SER A 438 -8.78 41.41 -12.02
CA SER A 438 -8.14 40.81 -13.20
C SER A 438 -7.21 39.66 -12.85
N MET A 439 -7.20 39.20 -11.59
CA MET A 439 -6.25 38.22 -11.06
C MET A 439 -4.79 38.68 -11.15
N THR A 440 -4.54 39.99 -11.09
CA THR A 440 -3.18 40.53 -10.98
C THR A 440 -2.84 40.76 -9.51
N PRO A 441 -1.80 40.12 -8.95
CA PRO A 441 -1.30 40.44 -7.62
C PRO A 441 -0.90 41.91 -7.49
N ARG A 442 -1.48 42.60 -6.50
CA ARG A 442 -1.20 44.02 -6.19
C ARG A 442 -0.47 44.19 -4.88
N HIS A 443 -0.69 43.30 -3.92
CA HIS A 443 -0.09 43.38 -2.60
C HIS A 443 0.35 42.01 -2.09
N VAL A 444 1.37 42.01 -1.25
CA VAL A 444 1.64 40.91 -0.33
C VAL A 444 1.06 41.31 1.01
N CYS A 445 0.18 40.49 1.55
CA CYS A 445 -0.52 40.75 2.79
C CYS A 445 -0.14 39.70 3.83
N ALA A 446 0.07 40.14 5.07
CA ALA A 446 0.08 39.29 6.23
C ALA A 446 -1.30 39.33 6.88
N ARG A 447 -1.88 38.16 7.16
CA ARG A 447 -3.11 38.06 7.95
C ARG A 447 -2.75 38.20 9.43
N LEU A 448 -3.49 39.04 10.15
CA LEU A 448 -3.22 39.32 11.57
C LEU A 448 -4.25 38.66 12.50
N ASN A 449 -5.52 38.74 12.11
CA ASN A 449 -6.66 38.00 12.67
C ASN A 449 -7.77 37.93 11.58
N GLY A 450 -8.89 37.27 11.84
CA GLY A 450 -9.95 37.07 10.84
C GLY A 450 -10.46 38.35 10.17
N SER A 451 -10.43 39.48 10.88
CA SER A 451 -10.95 40.77 10.41
C SER A 451 -9.88 41.80 10.03
N THR A 452 -8.58 41.51 10.19
CA THR A 452 -7.49 42.46 9.92
C THR A 452 -6.32 41.86 9.16
N GLN A 453 -5.72 42.69 8.30
CA GLN A 453 -4.58 42.35 7.47
C GLN A 453 -3.61 43.53 7.39
N SER A 454 -2.35 43.24 7.13
CA SER A 454 -1.30 44.24 6.90
C SER A 454 -0.64 43.99 5.56
N CYS A 455 -0.66 44.96 4.65
CA CYS A 455 -0.25 44.75 3.27
C CYS A 455 0.85 45.71 2.83
N VAL A 456 1.69 45.24 1.90
CA VAL A 456 2.64 46.06 1.16
C VAL A 456 2.37 45.95 -0.34
N ASN A 457 2.52 47.06 -1.05
CA ASN A 457 2.39 47.06 -2.51
C ASN A 457 3.53 46.23 -3.14
N ILE A 458 3.18 45.34 -4.07
CA ILE A 458 4.12 44.40 -4.72
C ILE A 458 5.20 45.11 -5.54
N ASN A 459 4.93 46.31 -6.05
CA ASN A 459 5.83 47.05 -6.92
C ASN A 459 6.77 47.98 -6.15
N SER A 460 6.33 48.57 -5.04
CA SER A 460 7.11 49.61 -4.32
C SER A 460 7.58 49.20 -2.93
N GLY A 461 7.00 48.15 -2.32
CA GLY A 461 7.24 47.79 -0.92
C GLY A 461 6.60 48.74 0.10
N VAL A 462 5.90 49.78 -0.36
CA VAL A 462 5.23 50.75 0.50
C VAL A 462 4.04 50.11 1.21
N ILE A 463 3.84 50.51 2.47
CA ILE A 463 2.72 50.06 3.31
C ILE A 463 1.40 50.53 2.69
N THR A 464 0.42 49.64 2.60
CA THR A 464 -0.88 49.90 2.01
C THR A 464 -2.01 49.26 2.82
N THR A 465 -3.23 49.75 2.62
CA THR A 465 -4.42 49.27 3.31
C THR A 465 -5.54 48.95 2.31
N PRO A 466 -5.39 47.91 1.47
CA PRO A 466 -6.48 47.48 0.60
C PRO A 466 -7.67 46.96 1.44
N PRO A 467 -8.90 46.90 0.87
CA PRO A 467 -10.06 46.36 1.56
C PRO A 467 -9.80 44.97 2.13
N THR A 468 -10.16 44.73 3.39
CA THR A 468 -9.98 43.41 4.01
C THR A 468 -10.85 42.37 3.30
N ILE A 469 -10.23 41.30 2.80
CA ILE A 469 -10.98 40.17 2.26
C ILE A 469 -11.50 39.30 3.41
N VAL A 470 -12.69 38.74 3.21
CA VAL A 470 -13.36 37.88 4.20
C VAL A 470 -13.56 38.57 5.57
N SER A 471 -13.72 39.90 5.56
CA SER A 471 -13.79 40.78 6.74
C SER A 471 -14.93 40.50 7.72
N THR A 472 -15.96 39.76 7.29
CA THR A 472 -17.08 39.31 8.12
C THR A 472 -16.72 38.17 9.07
N LEU A 473 -15.50 37.62 8.97
CA LEU A 473 -15.04 36.54 9.84
C LEU A 473 -14.42 37.12 11.11
N ASN A 474 -15.14 37.00 12.21
CA ASN A 474 -14.60 37.24 13.54
C ASN A 474 -13.82 35.99 14.00
N SER A 475 -12.72 35.67 13.32
CA SER A 475 -11.77 34.67 13.83
C SER A 475 -10.78 35.41 14.73
N ALA A 476 -10.66 34.95 15.98
CA ALA A 476 -9.61 35.46 16.86
C ALA A 476 -8.21 35.13 16.31
N TYR A 477 -8.06 34.19 15.38
CA TYR A 477 -6.77 33.74 14.87
C TYR A 477 -6.62 34.02 13.36
N GLY A 478 -5.38 33.97 12.84
CA GLY A 478 -5.11 34.04 11.40
C GLY A 478 -5.62 32.80 10.66
N PHE A 479 -5.70 32.82 9.33
CA PHE A 479 -6.01 31.61 8.55
C PHE A 479 -4.76 30.75 8.40
N GLY A 480 -4.93 29.43 8.30
CA GLY A 480 -3.87 28.53 7.84
C GLY A 480 -3.52 28.78 6.38
N SER A 481 -2.48 28.12 5.86
CA SER A 481 -2.03 28.36 4.47
C SER A 481 -3.16 28.05 3.47
N GLU A 482 -3.40 28.99 2.58
CA GLU A 482 -4.46 28.96 1.58
C GLU A 482 -4.01 28.36 0.25
N ILE A 483 -5.00 28.06 -0.59
CA ILE A 483 -4.78 27.71 -2.00
C ILE A 483 -5.62 28.62 -2.90
N THR A 484 -5.08 28.96 -4.08
CA THR A 484 -5.79 29.70 -5.12
C THR A 484 -6.03 28.79 -6.32
N ILE A 485 -7.30 28.62 -6.72
CA ILE A 485 -7.74 27.82 -7.87
C ILE A 485 -8.55 28.73 -8.79
N GLY A 486 -8.04 28.98 -9.99
CA GLY A 486 -8.67 29.93 -10.92
C GLY A 486 -8.76 31.32 -10.29
N THR A 487 -9.97 31.89 -10.20
CA THR A 487 -10.21 33.21 -9.60
C THR A 487 -10.49 33.18 -8.11
N ARG A 488 -10.44 32.00 -7.47
CA ARG A 488 -10.90 31.81 -6.10
C ARG A 488 -9.77 31.39 -5.17
N THR A 489 -9.76 31.95 -3.97
CA THR A 489 -8.84 31.54 -2.89
C THR A 489 -9.62 30.95 -1.73
N TYR A 490 -9.10 29.83 -1.19
CA TYR A 490 -9.72 29.04 -0.13
C TYR A 490 -8.90 29.13 1.16
N PHE A 491 -9.51 29.68 2.22
CA PHE A 491 -8.87 30.00 3.48
C PHE A 491 -9.37 29.06 4.60
N PRO A 492 -8.54 28.16 5.15
CA PRO A 492 -8.93 27.32 6.28
C PRO A 492 -9.00 28.12 7.59
N ASP A 493 -10.13 28.03 8.28
CA ASP A 493 -10.31 28.67 9.60
C ASP A 493 -9.55 27.90 10.69
N PHE A 494 -8.52 28.56 11.23
CA PHE A 494 -7.61 28.05 12.25
C PHE A 494 -8.18 28.36 13.65
N PHE A 495 -8.26 27.34 14.50
CA PHE A 495 -8.51 27.44 15.95
C PHE A 495 -9.90 27.92 16.47
N GLN A 496 -10.93 28.21 15.65
CA GLN A 496 -12.29 28.44 16.19
C GLN A 496 -13.46 27.75 15.45
N GLY A 497 -14.38 27.18 16.26
CA GLY A 497 -15.82 26.95 16.09
C GLY A 497 -16.43 26.46 14.77
N THR A 498 -16.19 27.15 13.65
CA THR A 498 -16.92 26.91 12.40
C THR A 498 -16.45 25.65 11.68
N ASN A 499 -15.19 25.23 11.91
CA ASN A 499 -14.57 24.07 11.28
C ASN A 499 -14.73 24.09 9.75
N ALA A 500 -14.64 25.27 9.14
CA ALA A 500 -14.93 25.50 7.74
C ALA A 500 -13.68 25.95 6.94
N VAL A 501 -13.81 25.86 5.62
CA VAL A 501 -12.92 26.53 4.66
C VAL A 501 -13.72 27.65 3.99
N HIS A 502 -13.20 28.87 4.01
CA HIS A 502 -13.86 30.05 3.43
C HIS A 502 -13.37 30.32 2.02
N CYS A 503 -14.21 30.90 1.18
CA CYS A 503 -13.89 31.15 -0.22
C CYS A 503 -14.09 32.62 -0.59
N TRP A 504 -13.07 33.20 -1.23
CA TRP A 504 -13.10 34.53 -1.82
C TRP A 504 -12.93 34.44 -3.33
N ASP A 505 -13.79 35.11 -4.10
CA ASP A 505 -13.68 35.21 -5.55
C ASP A 505 -13.14 36.60 -5.92
N TRP A 506 -11.91 36.62 -6.43
CA TRP A 506 -11.23 37.84 -6.79
C TRP A 506 -11.87 38.50 -8.00
N SER A 507 -12.44 37.72 -8.94
CA SER A 507 -13.04 38.29 -10.16
C SER A 507 -14.23 39.22 -9.86
N THR A 508 -14.97 38.91 -8.79
CA THR A 508 -16.10 39.72 -8.31
C THR A 508 -15.72 40.64 -7.16
N GLY A 509 -14.57 40.42 -6.51
CA GLY A 509 -14.16 41.15 -5.32
C GLY A 509 -15.08 40.87 -4.12
N SER A 510 -15.60 39.65 -4.00
CA SER A 510 -16.59 39.27 -2.97
C SER A 510 -16.41 37.83 -2.49
N PRO A 511 -17.08 37.42 -1.39
CA PRO A 511 -17.17 36.01 -1.03
C PRO A 511 -17.77 35.17 -2.18
N CYS A 512 -17.34 33.91 -2.30
CA CYS A 512 -17.78 33.02 -3.38
C CYS A 512 -19.29 32.75 -3.34
N THR A 513 -19.88 32.56 -4.53
CA THR A 513 -21.30 32.23 -4.74
C THR A 513 -21.41 30.87 -5.47
N PRO A 514 -22.37 29.99 -5.12
CA PRO A 514 -23.38 30.14 -4.05
C PRO A 514 -22.83 29.90 -2.64
N THR A 515 -21.62 29.32 -2.53
CA THR A 515 -21.06 28.85 -1.27
C THR A 515 -19.81 29.65 -0.91
N SER A 516 -19.92 30.50 0.12
CA SER A 516 -18.81 31.30 0.65
C SER A 516 -18.05 30.60 1.78
N SER A 517 -18.61 29.52 2.32
CA SER A 517 -18.07 28.74 3.43
C SER A 517 -18.42 27.26 3.27
N TYR A 518 -17.43 26.40 3.50
CA TYR A 518 -17.53 24.95 3.40
C TYR A 518 -17.33 24.32 4.78
N PRO A 519 -18.39 24.14 5.59
CA PRO A 519 -18.27 23.50 6.89
C PRO A 519 -17.91 22.02 6.75
N SER A 520 -16.97 21.54 7.56
CA SER A 520 -16.56 20.13 7.53
C SER A 520 -17.73 19.17 7.77
N TRP A 521 -17.73 18.06 7.03
CA TRP A 521 -18.58 16.89 7.29
C TRP A 521 -18.04 16.01 8.44
N THR A 522 -16.85 16.30 8.96
CA THR A 522 -16.30 15.70 10.20
C THR A 522 -16.56 16.57 11.43
N ILE A 523 -16.32 16.00 12.62
CA ILE A 523 -16.56 16.68 13.91
C ILE A 523 -15.27 17.34 14.39
N SER A 524 -15.30 18.66 14.59
CA SER A 524 -14.24 19.46 15.23
C SER A 524 -12.81 19.28 14.68
N PRO A 525 -12.59 19.29 13.35
CA PRO A 525 -11.26 19.12 12.79
C PRO A 525 -10.27 20.18 13.26
N LYS A 526 -10.61 21.46 13.46
CA LYS A 526 -9.63 22.58 13.52
C LYS A 526 -8.75 22.64 12.25
N ASN A 527 -9.03 23.51 11.28
CA ASN A 527 -8.39 23.41 9.97
C ASN A 527 -7.02 24.15 9.93
N TYR A 528 -5.91 23.44 9.68
CA TYR A 528 -4.53 23.98 9.71
C TYR A 528 -4.03 24.40 8.32
N ALA A 529 -4.37 23.62 7.31
CA ALA A 529 -3.90 23.81 5.96
C ALA A 529 -4.89 23.18 4.98
N VAL A 530 -4.84 23.68 3.75
CA VAL A 530 -5.54 23.08 2.62
C VAL A 530 -4.57 22.76 1.50
N ASN A 531 -4.88 21.72 0.75
CA ASN A 531 -4.19 21.38 -0.47
C ASN A 531 -5.20 20.93 -1.53
N VAL A 532 -4.78 20.87 -2.77
CA VAL A 532 -5.62 20.44 -3.89
C VAL A 532 -5.00 19.24 -4.58
N ASP A 533 -5.81 18.23 -4.89
CA ASP A 533 -5.36 17.12 -5.72
C ASP A 533 -5.46 17.43 -7.22
N ASP A 534 -5.00 16.49 -8.04
CA ASP A 534 -4.98 16.60 -9.49
C ASP A 534 -6.37 16.68 -10.14
N LYS A 535 -7.45 16.47 -9.37
CA LYS A 535 -8.84 16.55 -9.81
C LYS A 535 -9.56 17.80 -9.29
N GLY A 536 -8.87 18.68 -8.57
CA GLY A 536 -9.45 19.90 -8.01
C GLY A 536 -10.20 19.67 -6.69
N CYS A 537 -10.08 18.48 -6.09
CA CYS A 537 -10.63 18.22 -4.77
C CYS A 537 -9.77 18.93 -3.72
N ILE A 538 -10.42 19.67 -2.82
CA ILE A 538 -9.72 20.36 -1.74
C ILE A 538 -9.64 19.42 -0.55
N TRP A 539 -8.42 19.08 -0.16
CA TRP A 539 -8.11 18.32 1.03
C TRP A 539 -7.80 19.26 2.17
N VAL A 540 -8.48 19.06 3.29
CA VAL A 540 -8.39 19.87 4.49
C VAL A 540 -7.93 19.00 5.62
N LEU A 541 -7.08 19.57 6.47
CA LEU A 541 -6.60 18.84 7.61
C LEU A 541 -6.74 19.61 8.91
N GLY A 542 -7.05 18.84 9.93
CA GLY A 542 -7.08 19.25 11.31
C GLY A 542 -6.51 18.24 12.30
N ASP A 543 -6.91 18.45 13.54
CA ASP A 543 -6.30 18.05 14.77
C ASP A 543 -6.96 16.83 15.45
N ASN A 544 -8.27 16.63 15.25
CA ASN A 544 -9.01 15.57 15.93
C ASN A 544 -9.50 14.47 14.99
N ALA A 545 -9.23 13.20 15.33
CA ALA A 545 -9.66 12.05 14.55
C ALA A 545 -11.19 12.00 14.38
N PRO A 546 -11.71 11.80 13.14
CA PRO A 546 -10.94 11.79 11.89
C PRO A 546 -10.58 13.21 11.44
N ALA A 547 -9.28 13.48 11.45
CA ALA A 547 -8.70 14.81 11.39
C ALA A 547 -8.44 15.27 9.95
N MET A 548 -8.81 14.49 8.95
CA MET A 548 -8.65 14.83 7.55
C MET A 548 -9.99 14.67 6.84
N TRP A 549 -10.31 15.64 6.00
CA TRP A 549 -11.55 15.66 5.23
C TRP A 549 -11.31 16.32 3.87
N ASN A 550 -12.26 16.16 2.97
CA ASN A 550 -12.14 16.72 1.62
C ASN A 550 -13.47 17.25 1.11
N PHE A 551 -13.44 18.12 0.12
CA PHE A 551 -14.65 18.59 -0.53
C PHE A 551 -14.41 19.07 -1.95
N ASP A 552 -15.44 18.94 -2.78
CA ASP A 552 -15.47 19.49 -4.13
C ASP A 552 -16.10 20.87 -4.07
N PRO A 553 -15.34 21.96 -4.32
CA PRO A 553 -15.87 23.31 -4.24
C PRO A 553 -16.93 23.62 -5.32
N ASN A 554 -17.09 22.77 -6.34
CA ASN A 554 -18.11 22.94 -7.37
C ASN A 554 -19.46 22.32 -6.99
N LYS A 555 -19.51 21.54 -5.90
CA LYS A 555 -20.76 20.91 -5.44
C LYS A 555 -21.52 21.80 -4.47
N PRO A 556 -22.87 21.75 -4.49
CA PRO A 556 -23.67 22.40 -3.45
C PRO A 556 -23.39 21.75 -2.10
N LEU A 557 -23.72 22.46 -1.01
CA LEU A 557 -23.65 21.89 0.34
C LEU A 557 -24.71 20.79 0.51
N THR A 558 -24.34 19.71 1.21
CA THR A 558 -25.25 18.63 1.61
C THR A 558 -25.57 18.79 3.09
N GLN A 559 -26.84 19.03 3.44
CA GLN A 559 -27.28 19.27 4.83
C GLN A 559 -26.48 20.40 5.54
N GLY A 560 -26.11 21.44 4.80
CA GLY A 560 -25.30 22.55 5.32
C GLY A 560 -23.82 22.22 5.54
N LYS A 561 -23.35 21.05 5.09
CA LYS A 561 -21.95 20.61 5.12
C LYS A 561 -21.34 20.55 3.73
N ALA A 562 -20.02 20.66 3.67
CA ALA A 562 -19.26 20.53 2.43
C ALA A 562 -19.49 19.15 1.81
N SER A 563 -19.77 19.13 0.51
CA SER A 563 -19.97 17.88 -0.21
C SER A 563 -18.62 17.22 -0.50
N ARG A 564 -18.50 15.96 -0.09
CA ARG A 564 -17.31 15.15 -0.30
C ARG A 564 -16.93 15.10 -1.78
N CYS A 565 -15.63 15.05 -2.04
CA CYS A 565 -15.17 14.61 -3.35
C CYS A 565 -15.68 13.18 -3.54
N GLU A 566 -16.39 12.94 -4.65
CA GLU A 566 -16.81 11.58 -4.95
C GLU A 566 -15.59 10.84 -5.49
N ASP A 567 -15.28 9.69 -4.89
CA ASP A 567 -14.41 8.70 -5.50
C ASP A 567 -15.17 8.02 -6.65
N LYS A 568 -15.53 8.81 -7.68
CA LYS A 568 -16.02 8.25 -8.95
C LYS A 568 -14.92 7.53 -9.69
N GLU A 569 -13.73 7.37 -9.13
CA GLU A 569 -12.61 6.66 -9.75
C GLU A 569 -11.88 5.89 -8.66
N GLY A 570 -11.46 4.66 -8.95
CA GLY A 570 -10.73 3.85 -8.00
C GLY A 570 -9.96 2.73 -8.67
N LYS A 571 -8.88 2.29 -8.01
CA LYS A 571 -8.12 1.13 -8.41
C LYS A 571 -7.90 0.19 -7.23
N GLN A 572 -8.27 -1.07 -7.39
CA GLN A 572 -8.24 -2.08 -6.33
C GLN A 572 -7.47 -3.31 -6.79
N ASN A 573 -6.64 -3.87 -5.92
CA ASN A 573 -5.86 -5.07 -6.20
C ASN A 573 -6.32 -6.22 -5.28
N PHE A 574 -6.54 -7.40 -5.87
CA PHE A 574 -6.94 -8.62 -5.18
C PHE A 574 -5.96 -9.75 -5.51
N THR A 575 -5.70 -10.60 -4.52
CA THR A 575 -4.96 -11.86 -4.73
C THR A 575 -5.82 -13.01 -4.26
N PHE A 576 -6.30 -13.82 -5.20
CA PHE A 576 -7.07 -15.03 -4.92
C PHE A 576 -6.11 -16.23 -4.84
N GLN A 577 -6.14 -16.92 -3.71
CA GLN A 577 -5.20 -18.00 -3.42
C GLN A 577 -5.81 -19.36 -3.83
N PRO A 578 -5.09 -20.22 -4.55
CA PRO A 578 -5.55 -21.58 -4.83
C PRO A 578 -5.53 -22.43 -3.56
N TRP A 579 -6.16 -23.60 -3.62
CA TRP A 579 -6.15 -24.55 -2.50
C TRP A 579 -4.75 -25.12 -2.26
N GLN A 580 -4.43 -25.38 -1.00
CA GLN A 580 -3.20 -26.06 -0.60
C GLN A 580 -3.47 -27.54 -0.38
N TYR A 581 -2.56 -28.37 -0.88
CA TYR A 581 -2.67 -29.82 -0.85
C TYR A 581 -1.43 -30.42 -0.18
N CYS A 582 -1.62 -31.47 0.61
CA CYS A 582 -0.53 -32.10 1.36
C CYS A 582 0.48 -32.84 0.46
N SER A 583 0.09 -33.23 -0.75
CA SER A 583 1.02 -33.80 -1.74
C SER A 583 1.71 -32.77 -2.65
N GLY A 584 1.55 -31.47 -2.35
CA GLY A 584 2.10 -30.37 -3.13
C GLY A 584 1.11 -29.78 -4.16
N PRO A 585 1.51 -28.77 -4.94
CA PRO A 585 0.61 -28.06 -5.86
C PRO A 585 -0.10 -29.00 -6.84
N LYS A 586 -1.40 -28.77 -7.04
CA LYS A 586 -2.24 -29.50 -8.00
C LYS A 586 -2.79 -28.57 -9.08
N PRO A 587 -3.33 -29.13 -10.19
CA PRO A 587 -4.08 -28.35 -11.15
C PRO A 587 -5.20 -27.56 -10.47
N PHE A 588 -5.08 -26.25 -10.60
CA PHE A 588 -6.07 -25.26 -10.18
C PHE A 588 -6.12 -24.23 -11.29
N LEU A 589 -7.30 -24.04 -11.87
CA LEU A 589 -7.50 -23.28 -13.09
C LEU A 589 -8.46 -22.14 -12.85
N TRP A 590 -8.00 -20.91 -13.06
CA TRP A 590 -8.86 -19.73 -13.09
C TRP A 590 -9.53 -19.62 -14.47
N THR A 591 -10.85 -19.53 -14.49
CA THR A 591 -11.64 -19.63 -15.74
C THR A 591 -12.14 -18.27 -16.22
N LYS A 592 -12.65 -17.43 -15.32
CA LYS A 592 -13.11 -16.08 -15.62
C LYS A 592 -13.03 -15.16 -14.39
N VAL A 593 -13.00 -13.87 -14.64
CA VAL A 593 -13.27 -12.82 -13.65
C VAL A 593 -14.59 -12.16 -14.03
N GLU A 594 -15.48 -11.97 -13.06
CA GLU A 594 -16.79 -11.35 -13.28
C GLU A 594 -17.01 -10.22 -12.27
N ILE A 595 -17.50 -9.09 -12.76
CA ILE A 595 -18.02 -8.01 -11.93
C ILE A 595 -19.51 -8.26 -11.71
N THR A 596 -19.92 -8.34 -10.45
CA THR A 596 -21.32 -8.58 -10.05
C THR A 596 -21.82 -7.47 -9.12
N ASN A 597 -23.15 -7.39 -8.94
CA ASN A 597 -23.82 -6.32 -8.19
C ASN A 597 -23.62 -4.92 -8.80
N ALA A 598 -23.35 -4.83 -10.10
CA ALA A 598 -23.26 -3.59 -10.87
C ALA A 598 -23.74 -3.81 -12.31
N SER A 599 -23.96 -2.71 -13.03
CA SER A 599 -24.28 -2.69 -14.47
C SER A 599 -23.21 -1.92 -15.25
N LEU A 600 -23.07 -2.16 -16.56
CA LEU A 600 -22.12 -1.38 -17.39
C LEU A 600 -22.42 0.12 -17.35
N SER A 601 -23.70 0.50 -17.26
CA SER A 601 -24.14 1.90 -17.16
C SER A 601 -23.71 2.60 -15.86
N ASP A 602 -23.32 1.84 -14.83
CA ASP A 602 -22.77 2.42 -13.61
C ASP A 602 -21.37 2.99 -13.81
N PHE A 603 -20.71 2.69 -14.93
CA PHE A 603 -19.30 3.02 -15.14
C PHE A 603 -19.10 3.90 -16.39
N SER A 604 -18.20 4.88 -16.27
CA SER A 604 -17.57 5.60 -17.37
C SER A 604 -16.21 4.99 -17.75
N LYS A 605 -15.63 4.16 -16.87
CA LYS A 605 -14.44 3.33 -17.11
C LYS A 605 -14.56 2.05 -16.27
N LEU A 606 -14.21 0.89 -16.82
CA LEU A 606 -14.08 -0.34 -16.03
C LEU A 606 -13.12 -1.32 -16.70
N ILE A 607 -11.92 -1.44 -16.16
CA ILE A 607 -10.82 -2.24 -16.71
C ILE A 607 -10.38 -3.28 -15.68
N ILE A 608 -10.32 -4.54 -16.11
CA ILE A 608 -9.80 -5.67 -15.34
C ILE A 608 -8.42 -6.01 -15.89
N ASN A 609 -7.39 -5.89 -15.05
CA ASN A 609 -6.03 -6.30 -15.35
C ASN A 609 -5.71 -7.57 -14.54
N VAL A 610 -5.19 -8.60 -15.20
CA VAL A 610 -4.61 -9.78 -14.52
C VAL A 610 -3.10 -9.67 -14.54
N LYS A 611 -2.48 -9.89 -13.39
CA LYS A 611 -1.03 -9.75 -13.19
C LYS A 611 -0.36 -11.09 -12.93
N ASP A 612 0.92 -11.19 -13.31
CA ASP A 612 1.77 -12.34 -12.98
C ASP A 612 2.38 -12.26 -11.56
N SER A 613 3.21 -13.23 -11.20
CA SER A 613 3.90 -13.27 -9.90
C SER A 613 4.85 -12.09 -9.70
N ALA A 614 5.41 -11.52 -10.78
CA ALA A 614 6.26 -10.33 -10.78
C ALA A 614 5.46 -8.99 -10.86
N ASN A 615 4.13 -9.04 -10.79
CA ASN A 615 3.20 -7.91 -10.91
C ASN A 615 3.11 -7.26 -12.31
N ASN A 616 3.60 -7.91 -13.36
CA ASN A 616 3.38 -7.44 -14.73
C ASN A 616 1.95 -7.76 -15.18
N THR A 617 1.30 -6.83 -15.87
CA THR A 617 -0.01 -7.08 -16.48
C THR A 617 0.15 -8.04 -17.67
N ILE A 618 -0.47 -9.21 -17.56
CA ILE A 618 -0.45 -10.27 -18.60
C ILE A 618 -1.75 -10.36 -19.38
N PHE A 619 -2.80 -9.70 -18.89
CA PHE A 619 -4.09 -9.61 -19.56
C PHE A 619 -4.84 -8.36 -19.10
N THR A 620 -5.48 -7.68 -20.04
CA THR A 620 -6.27 -6.47 -19.81
C THR A 620 -7.61 -6.63 -20.52
N TYR A 621 -8.68 -6.34 -19.82
CA TYR A 621 -10.04 -6.43 -20.32
C TYR A 621 -10.83 -5.18 -19.97
N ASP A 622 -11.20 -4.40 -20.98
CA ASP A 622 -12.07 -3.24 -20.82
C ASP A 622 -13.54 -3.67 -20.94
N CYS A 623 -14.27 -3.64 -19.84
CA CYS A 623 -15.64 -4.11 -19.75
C CYS A 623 -16.60 -3.27 -20.59
N LEU A 624 -16.35 -1.96 -20.71
CA LEU A 624 -17.19 -1.04 -21.46
C LEU A 624 -17.00 -1.22 -22.97
N VAL A 625 -15.75 -1.34 -23.42
CA VAL A 625 -15.44 -1.59 -24.84
C VAL A 625 -15.95 -2.94 -25.30
N ASN A 626 -15.88 -3.96 -24.44
CA ASN A 626 -16.35 -5.31 -24.77
C ASN A 626 -17.86 -5.51 -24.51
N GLY A 627 -18.54 -4.54 -23.90
CA GLY A 627 -19.97 -4.63 -23.57
C GLY A 627 -20.31 -5.79 -22.62
N SER A 628 -19.39 -6.15 -21.71
CA SER A 628 -19.55 -7.29 -20.80
C SER A 628 -18.81 -7.06 -19.49
N LEU A 629 -19.44 -7.47 -18.37
CA LEU A 629 -18.83 -7.47 -17.03
C LEU A 629 -18.02 -8.75 -16.75
N THR A 630 -17.88 -9.65 -17.73
CA THR A 630 -17.18 -10.93 -17.60
C THR A 630 -15.96 -10.97 -18.51
N ALA A 631 -14.78 -11.11 -17.89
CA ALA A 631 -13.51 -11.33 -18.57
C ALA A 631 -13.14 -12.82 -18.55
N ASN A 632 -13.03 -13.44 -19.73
CA ASN A 632 -12.67 -14.85 -19.87
C ASN A 632 -11.15 -15.04 -19.80
N LEU A 633 -10.67 -15.89 -18.89
CA LEU A 633 -9.23 -16.14 -18.67
C LEU A 633 -8.70 -17.37 -19.40
N SER A 634 -9.53 -18.11 -20.14
CA SER A 634 -9.14 -19.37 -20.82
C SER A 634 -7.98 -19.24 -21.82
N SER A 635 -7.69 -18.03 -22.29
CA SER A 635 -6.57 -17.74 -23.20
C SER A 635 -5.22 -17.51 -22.50
N ILE A 636 -5.21 -17.43 -21.16
CA ILE A 636 -4.01 -17.12 -20.36
C ILE A 636 -3.36 -18.43 -19.88
N ALA A 637 -2.37 -18.91 -20.63
CA ALA A 637 -1.65 -20.17 -20.33
C ALA A 637 -0.88 -20.16 -18.99
N SER A 638 -0.60 -18.99 -18.41
CA SER A 638 0.21 -18.81 -17.18
C SER A 638 -0.57 -18.91 -15.86
N GLN A 639 -1.90 -19.07 -15.90
CA GLN A 639 -2.75 -19.16 -14.69
C GLN A 639 -3.05 -20.61 -14.27
N THR A 640 -2.33 -21.59 -14.84
CA THR A 640 -2.71 -23.01 -14.78
C THR A 640 -1.62 -23.87 -14.13
N ASN A 641 -1.27 -23.64 -12.85
CA ASN A 641 -0.64 -24.66 -12.00
C ASN A 641 -0.55 -24.27 -10.51
N GLY A 642 -1.69 -23.97 -9.87
CA GLY A 642 -1.68 -23.63 -8.43
C GLY A 642 -0.99 -22.31 -8.10
N GLN A 643 -0.99 -21.36 -9.05
CA GLN A 643 -0.54 -20.00 -8.81
C GLN A 643 -1.69 -19.09 -8.34
N PRO A 644 -1.41 -18.09 -7.49
CA PRO A 644 -2.40 -17.08 -7.11
C PRO A 644 -2.85 -16.25 -8.31
N LEU A 645 -4.15 -15.97 -8.42
CA LEU A 645 -4.69 -15.02 -9.39
C LEU A 645 -4.61 -13.61 -8.79
N LYS A 646 -3.78 -12.75 -9.37
CA LYS A 646 -3.73 -11.34 -9.03
C LYS A 646 -4.59 -10.53 -10.00
N VAL A 647 -5.62 -9.87 -9.48
CA VAL A 647 -6.56 -9.06 -10.27
C VAL A 647 -6.45 -7.61 -9.80
N GLU A 648 -6.25 -6.70 -10.73
CA GLU A 648 -6.41 -5.25 -10.53
C GLU A 648 -7.68 -4.80 -11.26
N VAL A 649 -8.55 -4.07 -10.57
CA VAL A 649 -9.74 -3.45 -11.16
C VAL A 649 -9.58 -1.94 -11.09
N ASP A 650 -9.58 -1.29 -12.24
CA ASP A 650 -9.54 0.16 -12.41
C ASP A 650 -10.91 0.62 -12.93
N TYR A 651 -11.60 1.46 -12.16
CA TYR A 651 -12.96 1.87 -12.48
C TYR A 651 -13.14 3.37 -12.38
N ALA A 652 -14.11 3.87 -13.14
CA ALA A 652 -14.72 5.17 -12.94
C ALA A 652 -16.24 5.04 -13.02
N LEU A 653 -16.97 5.61 -12.07
CA LEU A 653 -18.43 5.64 -12.05
C LEU A 653 -18.97 6.67 -13.05
N SER A 654 -20.09 6.35 -13.67
CA SER A 654 -20.84 7.29 -14.49
C SER A 654 -21.42 8.42 -13.62
N SER A 655 -21.68 9.57 -14.23
CA SER A 655 -22.14 10.76 -13.48
C SER A 655 -23.45 10.53 -12.73
N SER A 656 -24.29 9.61 -13.20
CA SER A 656 -25.60 9.24 -12.65
C SER A 656 -25.59 8.02 -11.72
N SER A 657 -24.46 7.34 -11.55
CA SER A 657 -24.42 6.12 -10.72
C SER A 657 -24.52 6.47 -9.23
N ASN A 658 -25.35 5.72 -8.51
CA ASN A 658 -25.47 5.75 -7.04
C ASN A 658 -24.92 4.47 -6.40
N LEU A 659 -24.18 3.67 -7.16
CA LEU A 659 -23.59 2.41 -6.73
C LEU A 659 -22.76 2.66 -5.46
N GLN A 660 -22.95 1.83 -4.42
CA GLN A 660 -22.23 1.93 -3.13
C GLN A 660 -21.08 0.90 -3.00
N ASN A 661 -21.20 -0.22 -3.71
CA ASN A 661 -20.18 -1.24 -3.85
C ASN A 661 -20.50 -2.16 -5.04
N PHE A 662 -19.53 -2.97 -5.44
CA PHE A 662 -19.69 -4.08 -6.37
C PHE A 662 -18.70 -5.21 -6.06
N ASP A 663 -18.92 -6.41 -6.58
CA ASP A 663 -18.08 -7.57 -6.28
C ASP A 663 -17.26 -8.03 -7.48
N VAL A 664 -16.02 -8.44 -7.22
CA VAL A 664 -15.15 -9.15 -8.16
C VAL A 664 -15.18 -10.63 -7.82
N LYS A 665 -15.65 -11.47 -8.74
CA LYS A 665 -15.67 -12.93 -8.60
C LYS A 665 -14.65 -13.57 -9.52
N ALA A 666 -13.68 -14.26 -8.93
CA ALA A 666 -12.71 -15.10 -9.65
C ALA A 666 -13.20 -16.54 -9.65
N TYR A 667 -13.61 -17.04 -10.82
CA TYR A 667 -14.11 -18.39 -11.00
C TYR A 667 -12.96 -19.38 -11.20
N TYR A 668 -13.11 -20.58 -10.64
CA TYR A 668 -12.09 -21.62 -10.69
C TYR A 668 -12.65 -23.01 -10.99
N HIS A 669 -11.75 -23.87 -11.47
CA HIS A 669 -11.85 -25.32 -11.47
C HIS A 669 -10.67 -25.89 -10.67
N ALA A 670 -10.96 -26.62 -9.59
CA ALA A 670 -9.95 -27.12 -8.66
C ALA A 670 -9.83 -28.65 -8.70
N SER A 671 -8.69 -29.17 -8.24
CA SER A 671 -8.57 -30.60 -7.94
C SER A 671 -9.31 -30.93 -6.63
N PRO A 672 -9.81 -32.17 -6.42
CA PRO A 672 -10.44 -32.60 -5.17
C PRO A 672 -9.59 -32.30 -3.94
N LEU A 673 -10.21 -31.95 -2.81
CA LEU A 673 -9.51 -31.68 -1.54
C LEU A 673 -8.70 -32.90 -1.10
N GLU A 674 -7.51 -32.69 -0.55
CA GLU A 674 -6.64 -33.76 -0.04
C GLU A 674 -6.57 -33.79 1.48
N PHE A 675 -6.71 -34.99 2.04
CA PHE A 675 -6.48 -35.28 3.45
C PHE A 675 -5.40 -36.36 3.53
N CYS A 676 -4.32 -36.08 4.25
CA CYS A 676 -3.19 -36.98 4.36
C CYS A 676 -3.05 -37.51 5.78
N LEU A 677 -2.67 -38.79 5.90
CA LEU A 677 -2.21 -39.37 7.15
C LEU A 677 -1.10 -40.39 6.92
N LYS A 678 -0.42 -40.77 8.01
CA LYS A 678 0.52 -41.91 8.00
C LYS A 678 0.03 -42.99 8.93
N SER A 679 0.10 -44.24 8.48
CA SER A 679 -0.18 -45.41 9.32
C SER A 679 1.04 -46.32 9.40
N GLN A 680 1.35 -46.85 10.58
CA GLN A 680 2.43 -47.80 10.81
C GLN A 680 1.86 -49.21 11.03
N HIS A 681 2.52 -50.20 10.43
CA HIS A 681 2.12 -51.60 10.42
C HIS A 681 3.30 -52.50 10.70
N ASN A 682 3.01 -53.71 11.17
CA ASN A 682 4.02 -54.75 11.40
C ASN A 682 4.03 -55.76 10.25
N CYS A 683 5.21 -56.23 9.86
CA CYS A 683 5.39 -57.27 8.86
C CYS A 683 4.77 -58.64 9.25
N SER A 684 4.43 -58.86 10.51
CA SER A 684 3.68 -60.04 10.98
C SER A 684 2.17 -59.96 10.74
N GLN A 685 1.64 -58.79 10.35
CA GLN A 685 0.21 -58.58 10.10
C GLN A 685 -0.18 -59.07 8.70
N SER A 686 -1.45 -59.45 8.54
CA SER A 686 -2.07 -59.76 7.25
C SER A 686 -2.27 -58.49 6.42
N GLU A 687 -3.04 -58.58 5.32
CA GLU A 687 -3.37 -57.42 4.48
C GLU A 687 -3.90 -56.22 5.30
N VAL A 688 -3.46 -55.02 4.93
CA VAL A 688 -3.97 -53.79 5.54
C VAL A 688 -5.30 -53.45 4.88
N LYS A 689 -6.39 -53.65 5.62
CA LYS A 689 -7.72 -53.17 5.25
C LYS A 689 -7.97 -51.80 5.87
N ASN A 690 -8.52 -50.90 5.09
CA ASN A 690 -8.79 -49.56 5.54
C ASN A 690 -10.00 -48.97 4.83
N THR A 691 -10.94 -48.45 5.61
CA THR A 691 -12.17 -47.84 5.11
C THR A 691 -12.14 -46.34 5.34
N VAL A 692 -12.60 -45.58 4.35
CA VAL A 692 -12.90 -44.16 4.49
C VAL A 692 -14.36 -43.91 4.14
N SER A 693 -15.01 -43.02 4.90
CA SER A 693 -16.42 -42.68 4.70
C SER A 693 -16.66 -41.18 4.92
N VAL A 694 -17.72 -40.66 4.29
CA VAL A 694 -18.19 -39.29 4.50
C VAL A 694 -19.64 -39.31 5.00
N PRO A 695 -19.85 -39.44 6.32
CA PRO A 695 -21.19 -39.38 6.90
C PRO A 695 -21.84 -38.00 6.68
N GLY A 696 -23.17 -37.98 6.51
CA GLY A 696 -23.95 -36.74 6.40
C GLY A 696 -24.07 -36.13 4.99
N VAL A 697 -23.47 -36.75 3.96
CA VAL A 697 -23.66 -36.37 2.55
C VAL A 697 -24.60 -37.37 1.86
N GLN A 698 -25.39 -36.92 0.88
CA GLN A 698 -26.30 -37.77 0.12
C GLN A 698 -25.54 -38.98 -0.47
N ASN A 699 -26.07 -40.20 -0.27
CA ASN A 699 -25.47 -41.49 -0.62
C ASN A 699 -24.25 -41.95 0.21
N GLN A 700 -23.86 -41.22 1.27
CA GLN A 700 -22.82 -41.60 2.25
C GLN A 700 -21.66 -42.42 1.66
N PRO A 701 -20.85 -41.82 0.76
CA PRO A 701 -19.85 -42.56 0.02
C PRO A 701 -18.84 -43.23 0.97
N MET A 702 -18.51 -44.49 0.67
CA MET A 702 -17.56 -45.30 1.41
C MET A 702 -16.59 -45.95 0.42
N VAL A 703 -15.30 -45.91 0.74
CA VAL A 703 -14.23 -46.55 -0.05
C VAL A 703 -13.44 -47.46 0.87
N GLU A 704 -13.28 -48.72 0.46
CA GLU A 704 -12.42 -49.70 1.13
C GLU A 704 -11.18 -49.96 0.26
N VAL A 705 -10.01 -49.93 0.88
CA VAL A 705 -8.73 -50.26 0.24
C VAL A 705 -8.13 -51.44 0.99
N SER A 706 -7.74 -52.48 0.26
CA SER A 706 -6.89 -53.56 0.78
C SER A 706 -5.50 -53.47 0.15
N LEU A 707 -4.46 -53.52 0.98
CA LEU A 707 -3.08 -53.55 0.55
C LEU A 707 -2.38 -54.80 1.06
N PRO A 708 -1.76 -55.61 0.17
CA PRO A 708 -0.92 -56.71 0.60
C PRO A 708 0.33 -56.18 1.33
N LYS A 709 0.91 -57.02 2.19
CA LYS A 709 2.16 -56.69 2.88
C LYS A 709 3.30 -56.44 1.86
N PRO A 710 4.26 -55.54 2.16
CA PRO A 710 5.42 -55.33 1.29
C PRO A 710 6.24 -56.62 1.09
N GLU A 711 6.75 -56.84 -0.13
CA GLU A 711 7.55 -58.04 -0.47
C GLU A 711 8.83 -58.18 0.35
N HIS A 712 9.38 -57.08 0.88
CA HIS A 712 10.60 -57.06 1.68
C HIS A 712 10.37 -57.25 3.18
N CYS A 713 9.14 -57.55 3.62
CA CYS A 713 8.88 -57.93 4.99
C CYS A 713 9.54 -59.29 5.32
N PRO A 714 10.34 -59.38 6.41
CA PRO A 714 11.03 -60.62 6.74
C PRO A 714 10.04 -61.76 6.96
N ILE A 715 10.24 -62.86 6.23
CA ILE A 715 9.47 -64.09 6.39
C ILE A 715 9.94 -64.73 7.71
N TYR A 716 9.13 -64.64 8.76
CA TYR A 716 9.32 -65.50 9.92
C TYR A 716 8.85 -66.90 9.54
N ALA A 717 9.80 -67.79 9.25
CA ALA A 717 9.53 -69.22 9.21
C ALA A 717 9.31 -69.70 10.65
N GLU A 718 8.12 -70.23 10.95
CA GLU A 718 7.89 -70.99 12.17
C GLU A 718 8.65 -72.33 12.08
N GLY A 719 9.65 -72.53 12.96
CA GLY A 719 10.11 -73.85 13.38
C GLY A 719 11.32 -74.49 12.66
N GLY A 720 12.45 -74.54 13.38
CA GLY A 720 13.33 -75.72 13.52
C GLY A 720 14.33 -76.11 12.42
N GLY A 721 15.64 -76.04 12.75
CA GLY A 721 16.67 -76.99 12.28
C GLY A 721 17.73 -76.53 11.26
N ASN A 722 18.97 -76.42 11.73
CA ASN A 722 20.31 -76.49 11.08
C ASN A 722 20.57 -76.03 9.62
N GLN A 723 21.55 -75.09 9.52
CA GLN A 723 22.45 -74.59 8.43
C GLN A 723 22.83 -75.50 7.22
N PRO A 724 23.55 -75.02 6.15
CA PRO A 724 23.85 -73.62 5.69
C PRO A 724 23.86 -73.36 4.13
N SER A 725 24.12 -72.08 3.78
CA SER A 725 24.75 -71.48 2.55
C SER A 725 23.92 -71.19 1.27
N GLY A 726 24.00 -69.91 0.80
CA GLY A 726 23.20 -69.27 -0.28
C GLY A 726 23.76 -69.45 -1.72
N PRO A 727 23.67 -68.48 -2.67
CA PRO A 727 22.98 -67.19 -2.74
C PRO A 727 21.90 -67.10 -3.86
N SER A 728 21.22 -65.94 -3.89
CA SER A 728 20.06 -65.52 -4.70
C SER A 728 20.22 -65.49 -6.24
N SER A 729 19.12 -65.78 -6.95
CA SER A 729 18.70 -65.18 -8.22
C SER A 729 17.22 -64.76 -8.06
N GLY A 730 16.82 -63.52 -8.31
CA GLY A 730 16.57 -62.98 -9.64
C GLY A 730 15.06 -62.94 -9.87
N GLY A 731 14.42 -61.81 -9.53
CA GLY A 731 12.96 -61.65 -9.62
C GLY A 731 12.44 -61.34 -11.02
N GLN A 732 11.13 -61.48 -11.19
CA GLN A 732 10.24 -60.61 -11.98
C GLN A 732 8.80 -61.14 -11.91
N SER A 733 7.84 -60.32 -11.46
CA SER A 733 6.54 -60.10 -12.15
C SER A 733 5.62 -59.13 -11.40
N ALA A 734 4.83 -58.40 -12.20
CA ALA A 734 4.06 -57.21 -11.88
C ALA A 734 2.85 -57.42 -10.94
N ILE A 735 2.49 -56.39 -10.15
CA ILE A 735 1.24 -56.33 -9.38
C ILE A 735 0.16 -55.60 -10.19
N LEU A 736 -0.92 -56.36 -10.47
CA LEU A 736 -2.19 -55.90 -11.01
C LEU A 736 -3.09 -55.45 -9.84
N VAL A 737 -3.57 -54.20 -9.85
CA VAL A 737 -4.55 -53.70 -8.87
C VAL A 737 -5.95 -53.87 -9.46
N VAL A 738 -6.80 -54.70 -8.83
CA VAL A 738 -8.21 -54.87 -9.17
C VAL A 738 -9.06 -54.03 -8.22
N ALA A 739 -9.63 -52.93 -8.71
CA ALA A 739 -10.70 -52.20 -8.03
C ALA A 739 -12.05 -52.80 -8.43
N LYS A 740 -12.76 -53.46 -7.50
CA LYS A 740 -14.15 -53.88 -7.70
C LYS A 740 -15.06 -52.69 -7.47
N THR A 741 -15.58 -52.10 -8.53
CA THR A 741 -16.75 -51.20 -8.49
C THR A 741 -17.99 -52.05 -8.78
N ALA A 742 -18.91 -52.14 -7.83
CA ALA A 742 -20.22 -52.74 -8.06
C ALA A 742 -21.08 -51.75 -8.86
N GLY A 743 -21.40 -52.11 -10.11
CA GLY A 743 -22.28 -51.34 -10.98
C GLY A 743 -22.87 -52.26 -12.05
N LEU A 744 -24.09 -52.70 -11.80
CA LEU A 744 -24.89 -53.59 -12.64
C LEU A 744 -25.39 -52.84 -13.89
N VAL A 745 -24.92 -53.16 -15.11
CA VAL A 745 -25.66 -52.91 -16.36
C VAL A 745 -25.39 -54.03 -17.36
N ALA A 746 -26.48 -54.50 -17.97
CA ALA A 746 -26.62 -55.68 -18.80
C ALA A 746 -25.98 -55.57 -20.20
N LEU A 747 -25.72 -56.76 -20.76
CA LEU A 747 -25.41 -57.01 -22.17
C LEU A 747 -26.41 -56.33 -23.13
N LEU A 748 -25.92 -55.85 -24.28
CA LEU A 748 -26.36 -56.33 -25.60
C LEU A 748 -25.42 -55.81 -26.71
N HIS A 749 -25.17 -56.69 -27.69
CA HIS A 749 -24.41 -56.45 -28.90
C HIS A 749 -25.11 -55.46 -29.84
N GLY A 750 -24.31 -54.71 -30.60
CA GLY A 750 -24.70 -53.80 -31.69
C GLY A 750 -23.55 -52.90 -32.08
#